data_AF-A0A957CGH6-F1
#
_entry.id   AF-A0A957CGH6-F1
#
_cell.length_a   1.000
_cell.length_b   1.000
_cell.length_c   1.000
_cell.angle_alpha   90.00
_cell.angle_beta   90.00
_cell.angle_gamma   90.00
#
_symmetry.space_group_name_H-M   'P 1'
#
loop_
_entity.id
_entity.type
_entity.pdbx_description
1 polymer ?
#
loop_
_entity_poly.entity_id
_entity_poly.type
_entity_poly.pdbx_seq_one_letter_code
_entity_poly.pdbx_strand_id
1 'polypeptide(L)'
;MSAAQPQNAFTDAPWLQENLILGSIRLLFWLFFHPSAWRSHLNHVDASLPANFCLAELRQWQWRNPALLRLLIAMFLVWPFLLAGLIAVILRLFSLPLSSILLGVILGVAFGIVSGLLVSVAGSVSVGAPVGLGVGLVAGSLGSQFITSFDSITLGAFVLSGEIVLPVVIGLAGGLAGGLGYGVAAGVMGALHTPETTSSLTRQVSGVFVGVLIGVGGGLITGVVQNGMATAVMVGVPFGLAVGWRTQRRQSGLIAAVIAGLAGGLLDAAGGSVEILQLTGIIALAALMMSLFAVPYVLAERIAGSEAGTVAGALGGAGGLFLFFTDGAEVVPFLWFSLAGILLGFTLAWWRPVLFYPLVFVWNAVLLRLDERRLVQTKRPSLLRRHSAFWDELQRLPLVNLDVHLLLVLTHRPKEGQAALAYLNQSRQRWAAQAAQIEMDARQLEGVETITAVSRAHQHLSAGELAGPASALLRSFSRLSQDVEAAQNQESAYNQRLALNAVADRLNNLLRELTRSAEPYAGRFHPIAESWRQIVSAQSQVLADEAELRQEIDSPYIIGVPLTEAQEIFIGRTDVSARIEQLLLDRRRPPLLLYGQRRVGKTSLLHNLGRLLPSTIVPLFVDLQGPASRAGDEAGFLVNIARGMMRSARRQRQMVLPSLTRDALLDDPFTRFEEWLDDVERVLGPNMALLMLDEFEALEQMLAKGRFDEAVILGMLRHLIQHRPRFKVLLSGSHTLEEFQRWSSYLINVQVIHIGYLQPAETRQLVEAPVPEFALRYQADASRRVLDLTQGHPFLVQLICAEIVALKNEQPSVQRRLALREDVETAVLPALEHGSFFFADIEKNQVDGVAAEVLRLIAQHGEGTAVPRQVLVDYVPSLMALEQALVDLQHRELIEQVEGGYRFQVELIRRWFAKRP
;
A
#
# COMPACT_ATOMS: atom_id res chain seq x y z
N MET A 1 27.04 -33.23 -10.65
CA MET A 1 27.17 -31.76 -10.60
C MET A 1 26.46 -31.28 -9.34
N SER A 2 27.21 -30.64 -8.45
CA SER A 2 26.83 -30.31 -7.09
C SER A 2 25.67 -29.31 -7.02
N ALA A 3 24.92 -29.38 -5.92
CA ALA A 3 23.78 -28.54 -5.59
C ALA A 3 24.19 -27.06 -5.44
N ALA A 4 24.16 -26.31 -6.55
CA ALA A 4 24.19 -24.86 -6.51
C ALA A 4 22.85 -24.34 -5.94
N GLN A 5 22.94 -23.35 -5.05
CA GLN A 5 21.80 -22.71 -4.38
C GLN A 5 20.68 -22.31 -5.36
N PRO A 6 19.39 -22.43 -4.97
CA PRO A 6 18.25 -22.12 -5.85
C PRO A 6 18.07 -20.61 -6.15
N GLN A 7 18.84 -19.71 -5.53
CA GLN A 7 18.73 -18.26 -5.80
C GLN A 7 19.03 -17.88 -7.26
N ASN A 8 19.85 -18.68 -7.96
CA ASN A 8 20.16 -18.45 -9.39
C ASN A 8 19.23 -19.20 -10.36
N ALA A 9 18.11 -19.77 -9.89
CA ALA A 9 17.22 -20.59 -10.70
C ALA A 9 16.24 -19.78 -11.57
N PHE A 10 15.77 -18.65 -11.04
CA PHE A 10 14.80 -17.75 -11.67
C PHE A 10 15.48 -16.39 -11.79
N THR A 11 16.23 -16.20 -12.88
CA THR A 11 17.02 -14.99 -13.09
C THR A 11 16.86 -14.47 -14.51
N ASP A 12 16.94 -13.16 -14.61
CA ASP A 12 17.01 -12.43 -15.88
C ASP A 12 18.44 -12.46 -16.47
N ALA A 13 19.36 -13.24 -15.89
CA ALA A 13 20.77 -13.33 -16.30
C ALA A 13 21.24 -14.79 -16.48
N PRO A 14 20.59 -15.61 -17.32
CA PRO A 14 21.04 -16.97 -17.57
C PRO A 14 22.34 -17.02 -18.39
N TRP A 15 23.25 -17.94 -18.03
CA TRP A 15 24.47 -18.17 -18.82
C TRP A 15 24.17 -18.81 -20.18
N LEU A 16 24.84 -18.32 -21.22
CA LEU A 16 24.80 -18.90 -22.56
C LEU A 16 25.61 -20.19 -22.59
N GLN A 17 25.10 -21.21 -23.30
CA GLN A 17 25.85 -22.45 -23.47
C GLN A 17 27.04 -22.25 -24.43
N GLU A 18 28.12 -23.02 -24.23
CA GLU A 18 29.32 -22.93 -25.06
C GLU A 18 29.12 -23.42 -26.51
N ASN A 19 28.07 -24.19 -26.79
CA ASN A 19 27.78 -24.65 -28.14
C ASN A 19 27.29 -23.49 -29.02
N LEU A 20 27.98 -23.21 -30.12
CA LEU A 20 27.67 -22.08 -31.00
C LEU A 20 26.25 -22.17 -31.58
N ILE A 21 25.80 -23.37 -32.01
CA ILE A 21 24.47 -23.58 -32.60
C ILE A 21 23.36 -23.46 -31.54
N LEU A 22 23.47 -24.20 -30.43
CA LEU A 22 22.44 -24.17 -29.37
C LEU A 22 22.40 -22.80 -28.68
N GLY A 23 23.55 -22.18 -28.49
CA GLY A 23 23.68 -20.80 -28.03
C GLY A 23 23.00 -19.83 -28.98
N SER A 24 23.18 -19.98 -30.30
CA SER A 24 22.53 -19.14 -31.31
C SER A 24 21.00 -19.24 -31.27
N ILE A 25 20.45 -20.45 -31.13
CA ILE A 25 19.00 -20.67 -30.98
C ILE A 25 18.49 -20.00 -29.69
N ARG A 26 19.24 -20.10 -28.59
CA ARG A 26 18.88 -19.48 -27.32
C ARG A 26 18.96 -17.96 -27.36
N LEU A 27 19.93 -17.39 -28.08
CA LEU A 27 20.03 -15.95 -28.31
C LEU A 27 18.84 -15.43 -29.12
N LEU A 28 18.42 -16.15 -30.18
CA LEU A 28 17.19 -15.84 -30.92
C LEU A 28 15.98 -15.87 -29.98
N PHE A 29 15.87 -16.90 -29.14
CA PHE A 29 14.79 -17.01 -28.18
C PHE A 29 14.77 -15.84 -27.18
N TRP A 30 15.92 -15.44 -26.61
CA TRP A 30 15.99 -14.30 -25.69
C TRP A 30 15.62 -12.99 -26.35
N LEU A 31 16.04 -12.78 -27.61
CA LEU A 31 15.70 -11.57 -28.34
C LEU A 31 14.18 -11.39 -28.49
N PHE A 32 13.42 -12.47 -28.70
CA PHE A 32 11.97 -12.40 -28.90
C PHE A 32 11.16 -12.53 -27.59
N PHE A 33 11.56 -13.39 -26.66
CA PHE A 33 10.74 -13.72 -25.48
C PHE A 33 11.30 -13.15 -24.18
N HIS A 34 12.62 -13.01 -24.05
CA HIS A 34 13.30 -12.66 -22.79
C HIS A 34 14.31 -11.50 -22.96
N PRO A 35 13.86 -10.26 -23.27
CA PRO A 35 14.75 -9.14 -23.57
C PRO A 35 15.73 -8.77 -22.45
N SER A 36 15.40 -9.01 -21.17
CA SER A 36 16.31 -8.78 -20.06
C SER A 36 17.51 -9.74 -20.07
N ALA A 37 17.31 -11.03 -20.42
CA ALA A 37 18.39 -12.00 -20.61
C ALA A 37 19.31 -11.61 -21.77
N TRP A 38 18.74 -11.07 -22.86
CA TRP A 38 19.50 -10.50 -23.96
C TRP A 38 20.38 -9.32 -23.50
N ARG A 39 19.80 -8.36 -22.79
CA ARG A 39 20.54 -7.19 -22.24
C ARG A 39 21.62 -7.60 -21.26
N SER A 40 21.30 -8.53 -20.37
CA SER A 40 22.25 -9.07 -19.41
C SER A 40 23.42 -9.74 -20.13
N HIS A 41 23.15 -10.58 -21.13
CA HIS A 41 24.20 -11.22 -21.92
C HIS A 41 25.11 -10.19 -22.62
N LEU A 42 24.52 -9.15 -23.22
CA LEU A 42 25.30 -8.06 -23.81
C LEU A 42 26.18 -7.34 -22.78
N ASN A 43 25.64 -7.03 -21.60
CA ASN A 43 26.41 -6.41 -20.52
C ASN A 43 27.59 -7.28 -20.06
N HIS A 44 27.45 -8.61 -20.08
CA HIS A 44 28.55 -9.54 -19.80
C HIS A 44 29.61 -9.56 -20.90
N VAL A 45 29.21 -9.35 -22.16
CA VAL A 45 30.13 -9.26 -23.30
C VAL A 45 30.89 -7.92 -23.29
N ASP A 46 30.16 -6.82 -23.10
CA ASP A 46 30.69 -5.46 -22.94
C ASP A 46 29.61 -4.54 -22.31
N ALA A 47 29.87 -4.08 -21.08
CA ALA A 47 28.94 -3.24 -20.32
C ALA A 47 28.69 -1.84 -20.95
N SER A 48 29.50 -1.42 -21.92
CA SER A 48 29.35 -0.14 -22.60
C SER A 48 28.42 -0.19 -23.83
N LEU A 49 27.94 -1.38 -24.23
CA LEU A 49 27.08 -1.55 -25.39
C LEU A 49 25.59 -1.40 -25.03
N PRO A 50 24.82 -0.54 -25.73
CA PRO A 50 23.38 -0.50 -25.59
C PRO A 50 22.72 -1.75 -26.19
N ALA A 51 21.55 -2.13 -25.68
CA ALA A 51 20.80 -3.32 -26.08
C ALA A 51 20.48 -3.43 -27.59
N ASN A 52 20.43 -2.27 -28.27
CA ASN A 52 20.09 -2.11 -29.67
C ASN A 52 21.25 -1.50 -30.49
N PHE A 53 22.50 -1.73 -30.08
CA PHE A 53 23.67 -1.15 -30.75
C PHE A 53 23.67 -1.42 -32.26
N CYS A 54 24.29 -0.52 -33.03
CA CYS A 54 24.56 -0.72 -34.46
C CYS A 54 26.07 -0.92 -34.70
N LEU A 55 26.43 -1.47 -35.86
CA LEU A 55 27.84 -1.68 -36.24
C LEU A 55 28.60 -0.35 -36.35
N ALA A 56 27.92 0.75 -36.70
CA ALA A 56 28.52 2.08 -36.78
C ALA A 56 28.84 2.72 -35.41
N GLU A 57 28.23 2.23 -34.33
CA GLU A 57 28.48 2.70 -32.95
C GLU A 57 29.68 1.98 -32.30
N LEU A 58 30.19 0.90 -32.91
CA LEU A 58 31.29 0.11 -32.35
C LEU A 58 32.63 0.85 -32.44
N ARG A 59 33.33 0.92 -31.30
CA ARG A 59 34.68 1.51 -31.20
C ARG A 59 35.76 0.50 -31.58
N GLN A 60 36.91 1.01 -32.02
CA GLN A 60 38.03 0.19 -32.53
C GLN A 60 38.56 -0.87 -31.53
N TRP A 61 38.47 -0.61 -30.23
CA TRP A 61 38.88 -1.57 -29.20
C TRP A 61 37.85 -2.70 -28.97
N GLN A 62 36.56 -2.44 -29.24
CA GLN A 62 35.49 -3.44 -29.11
C GLN A 62 35.61 -4.54 -30.17
N TRP A 63 36.10 -4.21 -31.36
CA TRP A 63 36.40 -5.18 -32.43
C TRP A 63 37.49 -6.21 -32.04
N ARG A 64 38.29 -5.94 -31.02
CA ARG A 64 39.29 -6.87 -30.49
C ARG A 64 38.75 -7.78 -29.39
N ASN A 65 37.50 -7.59 -28.96
CA ASN A 65 36.87 -8.43 -27.93
C ASN A 65 36.41 -9.78 -28.55
N PRO A 66 36.99 -10.92 -28.13
CA PRO A 66 36.66 -12.22 -28.72
C PRO A 66 35.21 -12.63 -28.46
N ALA A 67 34.60 -12.19 -27.36
CA ALA A 67 33.21 -12.49 -27.04
C ALA A 67 32.23 -11.74 -27.97
N LEU A 68 32.53 -10.47 -28.29
CA LEU A 68 31.75 -9.68 -29.24
C LEU A 68 31.87 -10.25 -30.66
N LEU A 69 33.07 -10.64 -31.08
CA LEU A 69 33.27 -11.26 -32.40
C LEU A 69 32.49 -12.58 -32.53
N ARG A 70 32.48 -13.39 -31.46
CA ARG A 70 31.68 -14.63 -31.42
C ARG A 70 30.18 -14.37 -31.53
N LEU A 71 29.69 -13.31 -30.89
CA LEU A 71 28.28 -12.87 -30.99
C LEU A 71 27.94 -12.42 -32.43
N LEU A 72 28.80 -11.63 -33.06
CA LEU A 72 28.62 -11.19 -34.44
C LEU A 72 28.64 -12.36 -35.43
N ILE A 73 29.53 -13.34 -35.24
CA ILE A 73 29.54 -14.58 -36.03
C ILE A 73 28.24 -15.36 -35.84
N ALA A 74 27.75 -15.50 -34.60
CA ALA A 74 26.48 -16.16 -34.34
C ALA A 74 25.31 -15.48 -35.09
N MET A 75 25.26 -14.15 -35.09
CA MET A 75 24.21 -13.37 -35.75
C MET A 75 24.29 -13.38 -37.27
N PHE A 76 25.44 -13.06 -37.86
CA PHE A 76 25.57 -12.86 -39.31
C PHE A 76 25.99 -14.10 -40.09
N LEU A 77 26.35 -15.19 -39.40
CA LEU A 77 26.70 -16.45 -40.04
C LEU A 77 25.74 -17.55 -39.60
N VAL A 78 25.64 -17.83 -38.30
CA VAL A 78 24.89 -19.01 -37.83
C VAL A 78 23.37 -18.86 -37.97
N TRP A 79 22.80 -17.71 -37.59
CA TRP A 79 21.36 -17.47 -37.76
C TRP A 79 20.88 -17.58 -39.22
N PRO A 80 21.59 -17.02 -40.22
CA PRO A 80 21.37 -17.29 -41.64
C PRO A 80 21.13 -18.74 -42.00
N PHE A 81 22.07 -19.60 -41.65
CA PHE A 81 21.99 -21.00 -42.02
C PHE A 81 20.89 -21.74 -41.26
N LEU A 82 20.65 -21.40 -39.98
CA LEU A 82 19.59 -22.02 -39.19
C LEU A 82 18.20 -21.66 -39.72
N LEU A 83 17.96 -20.38 -40.01
CA LEU A 83 16.67 -19.90 -40.49
C LEU A 83 16.40 -20.36 -41.93
N ALA A 84 17.44 -20.35 -42.78
CA ALA A 84 17.34 -20.88 -44.14
C ALA A 84 17.06 -22.38 -44.16
N GLY A 85 17.67 -23.15 -43.24
CA GLY A 85 17.35 -24.56 -43.06
C GLY A 85 15.90 -24.80 -42.63
N LEU A 86 15.38 -24.02 -41.68
CA LEU A 86 13.97 -24.08 -41.27
C LEU A 86 13.02 -23.75 -42.43
N ILE A 87 13.31 -22.69 -43.19
CA ILE A 87 12.50 -22.26 -44.33
C ILE A 87 12.56 -23.30 -45.45
N ALA A 88 13.72 -23.90 -45.72
CA ALA A 88 13.83 -25.00 -46.69
C ALA A 88 12.93 -26.19 -46.32
N VAL A 89 12.83 -26.52 -45.02
CA VAL A 89 11.90 -27.55 -44.53
C VAL A 89 10.44 -27.15 -44.72
N ILE A 90 10.10 -25.89 -44.42
CA ILE A 90 8.73 -25.36 -44.63
C ILE A 90 8.36 -25.38 -46.12
N LEU A 91 9.23 -24.87 -47.00
CA LEU A 91 9.02 -24.86 -48.45
C LEU A 91 8.93 -26.28 -49.03
N ARG A 92 9.64 -27.24 -48.43
CA ARG A 92 9.51 -28.66 -48.75
C ARG A 92 8.15 -29.24 -48.34
N LEU A 93 7.62 -28.82 -47.19
CA LEU A 93 6.25 -29.15 -46.76
C LEU A 93 5.19 -28.59 -47.73
N PHE A 94 5.48 -27.47 -48.39
CA PHE A 94 4.65 -26.90 -49.47
C PHE A 94 4.92 -27.50 -50.88
N SER A 95 5.64 -28.62 -50.97
CA SER A 95 5.85 -29.40 -52.21
C SER A 95 6.66 -28.73 -53.33
N LEU A 96 7.55 -27.78 -53.03
CA LEU A 96 8.44 -27.17 -54.04
C LEU A 96 9.61 -28.10 -54.48
N PRO A 97 10.12 -27.95 -55.72
CA PRO A 97 11.22 -28.76 -56.25
C PRO A 97 12.56 -28.44 -55.57
N LEU A 98 13.36 -29.49 -55.32
CA LEU A 98 14.59 -29.41 -54.50
C LEU A 98 15.65 -28.47 -55.11
N SER A 99 15.75 -28.41 -56.44
CA SER A 99 16.70 -27.57 -57.18
C SER A 99 16.41 -26.07 -56.97
N SER A 100 15.15 -25.66 -57.07
CA SER A 100 14.72 -24.28 -56.83
C SER A 100 14.87 -23.89 -55.35
N ILE A 101 14.60 -24.82 -54.43
CA ILE A 101 14.82 -24.58 -52.99
C ILE A 101 16.32 -24.39 -52.71
N LEU A 102 17.19 -25.27 -53.22
CA LEU A 102 18.64 -25.17 -52.98
C LEU A 102 19.24 -23.89 -53.55
N LEU A 103 18.93 -23.56 -54.81
CA LEU A 103 19.43 -22.36 -55.46
C LEU A 103 18.88 -21.09 -54.79
N GLY A 104 17.58 -21.09 -54.42
CA GLY A 104 16.96 -19.97 -53.72
C GLY A 104 17.45 -19.76 -52.29
N VAL A 105 17.77 -20.84 -51.58
CA VAL A 105 18.40 -20.79 -50.25
C VAL A 105 19.82 -20.27 -50.33
N ILE A 106 20.64 -20.72 -51.28
CA ILE A 106 22.03 -20.26 -51.44
C ILE A 106 22.06 -18.77 -51.78
N LEU A 107 21.30 -18.36 -52.82
CA LEU A 107 21.20 -16.95 -53.21
C LEU A 107 20.62 -16.10 -52.09
N GLY A 108 19.64 -16.65 -51.36
CA GLY A 108 18.96 -15.91 -50.32
C GLY A 108 19.74 -15.77 -49.02
N VAL A 109 20.57 -16.76 -48.67
CA VAL A 109 21.54 -16.62 -47.58
C VAL A 109 22.63 -15.63 -47.95
N ALA A 110 23.17 -15.68 -49.17
CA ALA A 110 24.19 -14.74 -49.62
C ALA A 110 23.68 -13.29 -49.62
N PHE A 111 22.52 -13.04 -50.23
CA PHE A 111 21.89 -11.72 -50.20
C PHE A 111 21.47 -11.33 -48.77
N GLY A 112 21.04 -12.30 -47.95
CA GLY A 112 20.59 -12.06 -46.60
C GLY A 112 21.70 -11.65 -45.63
N ILE A 113 22.90 -12.21 -45.79
CA ILE A 113 24.09 -11.80 -45.03
C ILE A 113 24.50 -10.38 -45.42
N VAL A 114 24.55 -10.07 -46.73
CA VAL A 114 24.96 -8.76 -47.23
C VAL A 114 23.95 -7.68 -46.83
N SER A 115 22.67 -7.89 -47.09
CA SER A 115 21.60 -6.97 -46.69
C SER A 115 21.51 -6.84 -45.16
N GLY A 116 21.70 -7.94 -44.42
CA GLY A 116 21.70 -7.92 -42.95
C GLY A 116 22.86 -7.10 -42.36
N LEU A 117 24.08 -7.27 -42.88
CA LEU A 117 25.23 -6.46 -42.48
C LEU A 117 25.00 -4.98 -42.78
N LEU A 118 24.49 -4.67 -43.97
CA LEU A 118 24.18 -3.30 -44.37
C LEU A 118 23.12 -2.68 -43.44
N VAL A 119 22.00 -3.38 -43.20
CA VAL A 119 20.95 -2.94 -42.27
C VAL A 119 21.50 -2.71 -40.87
N SER A 120 22.42 -3.56 -40.40
CA SER A 120 23.05 -3.42 -39.09
C SER A 120 24.05 -2.27 -38.96
N VAL A 121 24.42 -1.59 -40.05
CA VAL A 121 25.21 -0.33 -39.99
C VAL A 121 24.36 0.81 -39.43
N ALA A 122 23.11 0.91 -39.85
CA ALA A 122 22.20 2.00 -39.48
C ALA A 122 21.07 1.58 -38.51
N GLY A 123 20.75 0.29 -38.46
CA GLY A 123 19.77 -0.34 -37.58
C GLY A 123 20.43 -1.21 -36.52
N SER A 124 19.64 -1.85 -35.66
CA SER A 124 20.20 -2.69 -34.61
C SER A 124 20.84 -3.98 -35.16
N VAL A 125 21.99 -4.35 -34.63
CA VAL A 125 22.72 -5.57 -34.99
C VAL A 125 21.91 -6.84 -34.71
N SER A 126 21.17 -6.87 -33.60
CA SER A 126 20.32 -8.02 -33.23
C SER A 126 19.15 -8.23 -34.18
N VAL A 127 18.83 -7.22 -35.00
CA VAL A 127 17.67 -7.19 -35.89
C VAL A 127 18.06 -7.34 -37.36
N GLY A 128 19.20 -6.75 -37.76
CA GLY A 128 19.61 -6.72 -39.16
C GLY A 128 19.85 -8.11 -39.74
N ALA A 129 20.39 -9.06 -38.96
CA ALA A 129 20.59 -10.43 -39.44
C ALA A 129 19.26 -11.19 -39.74
N PRO A 130 18.28 -11.29 -38.82
CA PRO A 130 17.00 -11.95 -39.12
C PRO A 130 16.21 -11.30 -40.25
N VAL A 131 16.18 -9.97 -40.29
CA VAL A 131 15.49 -9.21 -41.35
C VAL A 131 16.20 -9.40 -42.68
N GLY A 132 17.52 -9.22 -42.72
CA GLY A 132 18.34 -9.39 -43.93
C GLY A 132 18.07 -10.75 -44.57
N LEU A 133 17.96 -11.81 -43.77
CA LEU A 133 17.60 -13.14 -44.27
C LEU A 133 16.16 -13.28 -44.76
N GLY A 134 15.19 -12.65 -44.10
CA GLY A 134 13.82 -12.61 -44.59
C GLY A 134 13.76 -11.97 -45.98
N VAL A 135 14.44 -10.83 -46.17
CA VAL A 135 14.56 -10.16 -47.47
C VAL A 135 15.35 -11.02 -48.46
N GLY A 136 16.47 -11.58 -48.02
CA GLY A 136 17.37 -12.38 -48.84
C GLY A 136 16.74 -13.66 -49.33
N LEU A 137 16.07 -14.43 -48.49
CA LEU A 137 15.41 -15.67 -48.90
C LEU A 137 14.24 -15.42 -49.85
N VAL A 138 13.51 -14.31 -49.67
CA VAL A 138 12.50 -13.86 -50.64
C VAL A 138 13.18 -13.52 -51.97
N ALA A 139 14.22 -12.69 -51.98
CA ALA A 139 14.97 -12.32 -53.18
C ALA A 139 15.63 -13.52 -53.87
N GLY A 140 16.14 -14.49 -53.09
CA GLY A 140 16.79 -15.71 -53.58
C GLY A 140 15.79 -16.71 -54.16
N SER A 141 14.65 -16.91 -53.50
CA SER A 141 13.57 -17.76 -54.02
C SER A 141 13.03 -17.23 -55.36
N LEU A 142 12.88 -15.90 -55.49
CA LEU A 142 12.56 -15.22 -56.73
C LEU A 142 13.68 -15.40 -57.76
N GLY A 143 14.93 -15.11 -57.39
CA GLY A 143 16.10 -15.32 -58.25
C GLY A 143 16.16 -16.74 -58.82
N SER A 144 15.78 -17.76 -58.03
CA SER A 144 15.75 -19.15 -58.50
C SER A 144 14.66 -19.47 -59.52
N GLN A 145 13.49 -18.81 -59.43
CA GLN A 145 12.41 -18.96 -60.40
C GLN A 145 12.68 -18.13 -61.67
N PHE A 146 13.30 -16.96 -61.53
CA PHE A 146 13.71 -16.09 -62.63
C PHE A 146 14.90 -16.66 -63.43
N ILE A 147 15.89 -17.28 -62.77
CA ILE A 147 17.08 -17.89 -63.41
C ILE A 147 16.72 -19.18 -64.17
N THR A 148 15.70 -19.92 -63.74
CA THR A 148 15.33 -21.21 -64.36
C THR A 148 14.32 -21.09 -65.50
N SER A 149 13.75 -19.91 -65.75
CA SER A 149 12.61 -19.74 -66.67
C SER A 149 12.88 -18.87 -67.90
N PHE A 150 14.05 -18.22 -68.03
CA PHE A 150 14.35 -17.33 -69.16
C PHE A 150 15.82 -17.44 -69.63
N ASP A 151 16.04 -17.63 -70.93
CA ASP A 151 17.37 -17.63 -71.58
C ASP A 151 18.02 -16.23 -71.61
N SER A 152 17.22 -15.17 -71.42
CA SER A 152 17.71 -13.81 -71.24
C SER A 152 16.76 -12.93 -70.41
N ILE A 153 17.31 -12.04 -69.60
CA ILE A 153 16.56 -11.09 -68.76
C ILE A 153 16.56 -9.73 -69.46
N THR A 154 15.37 -9.18 -69.73
CA THR A 154 15.19 -7.81 -70.22
C THR A 154 14.71 -6.89 -69.11
N LEU A 155 15.58 -5.97 -68.68
CA LEU A 155 15.26 -4.87 -67.75
C LEU A 155 15.25 -3.58 -68.56
N GLY A 156 14.10 -3.24 -69.14
CA GLY A 156 14.03 -2.18 -70.16
C GLY A 156 14.80 -2.57 -71.43
N ALA A 157 15.57 -1.65 -72.02
CA ALA A 157 16.21 -1.82 -73.33
C ALA A 157 17.52 -2.67 -73.36
N PHE A 158 17.79 -3.52 -72.37
CA PHE A 158 19.01 -4.34 -72.30
C PHE A 158 18.71 -5.83 -72.10
N VAL A 159 19.44 -6.69 -72.82
CA VAL A 159 19.35 -8.16 -72.77
C VAL A 159 20.56 -8.72 -72.01
N LEU A 160 20.34 -9.40 -70.88
CA LEU A 160 21.38 -10.14 -70.13
C LEU A 160 21.25 -11.64 -70.38
N SER A 161 22.33 -12.33 -70.79
CA SER A 161 22.36 -13.79 -70.96
C SER A 161 22.67 -14.50 -69.64
N GLY A 162 22.03 -15.66 -69.41
CA GLY A 162 22.04 -16.39 -68.13
C GLY A 162 23.41 -16.91 -67.65
N GLU A 163 24.42 -17.04 -68.54
CA GLU A 163 25.74 -17.58 -68.18
C GLU A 163 26.65 -16.60 -67.42
N ILE A 164 26.36 -15.29 -67.45
CA ILE A 164 27.21 -14.23 -66.87
C ILE A 164 26.71 -13.77 -65.49
N VAL A 165 25.45 -14.08 -65.14
CA VAL A 165 24.80 -13.60 -63.91
C VAL A 165 25.42 -14.23 -62.66
N LEU A 166 25.76 -15.52 -62.70
CA LEU A 166 26.25 -16.25 -61.52
C LEU A 166 27.68 -15.83 -61.09
N PRO A 167 28.68 -15.68 -61.98
CA PRO A 167 30.00 -15.20 -61.60
C PRO A 167 30.02 -13.72 -61.17
N VAL A 168 29.17 -12.87 -61.77
CA VAL A 168 29.10 -11.44 -61.47
C VAL A 168 28.43 -11.18 -60.12
N VAL A 169 27.38 -11.93 -59.76
CA VAL A 169 26.73 -11.83 -58.44
C VAL A 169 27.65 -12.35 -57.32
N ILE A 170 28.39 -13.44 -57.57
CA ILE A 170 29.40 -13.98 -56.63
C ILE A 170 30.59 -13.02 -56.49
N GLY A 171 31.07 -12.42 -57.60
CA GLY A 171 32.15 -11.44 -57.61
C GLY A 171 31.79 -10.11 -56.95
N LEU A 172 30.56 -9.63 -57.11
CA LEU A 172 30.05 -8.40 -56.48
C LEU A 172 29.83 -8.55 -54.98
N ALA A 173 29.34 -9.71 -54.54
CA ALA A 173 29.21 -10.03 -53.11
C ALA A 173 30.57 -10.10 -52.41
N GLY A 174 31.61 -10.62 -53.08
CA GLY A 174 32.99 -10.63 -52.59
C GLY A 174 33.67 -9.24 -52.59
N GLY A 175 33.46 -8.44 -53.64
CA GLY A 175 34.04 -7.10 -53.79
C GLY A 175 33.47 -6.05 -52.82
N LEU A 176 32.17 -6.10 -52.53
CA LEU A 176 31.51 -5.19 -51.57
C LEU A 176 31.94 -5.45 -50.13
N ALA A 177 32.23 -6.70 -49.77
CA ALA A 177 32.75 -7.07 -48.45
C ALA A 177 34.19 -6.55 -48.21
N GLY A 178 35.03 -6.55 -49.25
CA GLY A 178 36.40 -6.02 -49.18
C GLY A 178 36.46 -4.49 -49.16
N GLY A 179 35.61 -3.81 -49.94
CA GLY A 179 35.56 -2.34 -50.02
C GLY A 179 35.02 -1.65 -48.76
N LEU A 180 34.03 -2.24 -48.10
CA LEU A 180 33.46 -1.72 -46.85
C LEU A 180 34.40 -1.87 -45.65
N GLY A 181 35.22 -2.93 -45.61
CA GLY A 181 36.26 -3.12 -44.59
C GLY A 181 37.34 -2.02 -44.63
N TYR A 182 37.69 -1.55 -45.84
CA TYR A 182 38.65 -0.47 -46.03
C TYR A 182 38.05 0.92 -45.72
N GLY A 183 36.78 1.16 -46.11
CA GLY A 183 36.08 2.42 -45.86
C GLY A 183 35.80 2.71 -44.38
N VAL A 184 35.47 1.69 -43.60
CA VAL A 184 35.29 1.82 -42.13
C VAL A 184 36.61 2.06 -41.41
N ALA A 185 37.71 1.45 -41.87
CA ALA A 185 39.06 1.71 -41.33
C ALA A 185 39.57 3.14 -41.64
N ALA A 186 39.23 3.69 -42.80
CA ALA A 186 39.60 5.04 -43.21
C ALA A 186 38.77 6.14 -42.52
N GLY A 187 37.46 5.92 -42.31
CA GLY A 187 36.57 6.89 -41.66
C GLY A 187 36.85 7.09 -40.16
N VAL A 188 37.44 6.10 -39.49
CA VAL A 188 37.80 6.16 -38.06
C VAL A 188 39.05 7.02 -37.81
N MET A 189 39.90 7.24 -38.81
CA MET A 189 41.13 8.05 -38.67
C MET A 189 40.90 9.58 -38.72
N GLY A 190 39.70 10.06 -39.06
CA GLY A 190 39.46 11.48 -39.36
C GLY A 190 38.75 12.34 -38.30
N ALA A 191 38.39 11.82 -37.13
CA ALA A 191 37.49 12.55 -36.21
C ALA A 191 38.22 13.18 -35.01
N LEU A 192 38.50 14.49 -35.06
CA LEU A 192 38.84 15.31 -33.90
C LEU A 192 37.79 16.40 -33.66
N HIS A 193 37.41 16.51 -32.38
CA HIS A 193 36.70 17.58 -31.64
C HIS A 193 35.16 17.70 -31.67
N THR A 194 34.64 17.93 -30.45
CA THR A 194 33.26 18.00 -29.90
C THR A 194 32.71 19.45 -29.93
N PRO A 195 31.53 19.85 -29.34
CA PRO A 195 30.46 19.13 -28.64
C PRO A 195 28.99 19.50 -29.06
N GLU A 196 28.07 18.91 -28.30
CA GLU A 196 26.59 18.85 -28.33
C GLU A 196 25.79 20.16 -28.43
N THR A 197 24.54 20.08 -28.93
CA THR A 197 23.37 20.78 -28.36
C THR A 197 22.05 20.04 -28.63
N THR A 198 21.23 19.88 -27.60
CA THR A 198 19.86 19.33 -27.61
C THR A 198 18.82 20.41 -27.95
N SER A 199 17.81 20.10 -28.77
CA SER A 199 16.53 20.84 -28.78
C SER A 199 15.34 20.01 -29.29
N SER A 200 14.14 20.48 -28.94
CA SER A 200 12.89 19.78 -28.63
C SER A 200 12.16 19.03 -29.76
N LEU A 201 11.55 17.91 -29.34
CA LEU A 201 11.04 16.75 -30.10
C LEU A 201 9.74 16.89 -30.90
N THR A 202 8.89 17.90 -30.68
CA THR A 202 7.51 17.86 -31.22
C THR A 202 7.25 18.72 -32.46
N ARG A 203 8.12 19.68 -32.80
CA ARG A 203 8.01 20.48 -34.06
C ARG A 203 8.82 19.95 -35.23
N GLN A 204 9.86 19.14 -35.00
CA GLN A 204 10.71 18.59 -36.06
C GLN A 204 10.10 17.34 -36.72
N VAL A 205 9.21 16.64 -36.01
CA VAL A 205 8.60 15.38 -36.49
C VAL A 205 7.50 15.64 -37.52
N SER A 206 6.74 16.74 -37.42
CA SER A 206 5.67 17.05 -38.38
C SER A 206 6.19 17.62 -39.72
N GLY A 207 7.23 18.46 -39.70
CA GLY A 207 7.81 19.04 -40.91
C GLY A 207 8.55 18.03 -41.80
N VAL A 208 9.22 17.04 -41.19
CA VAL A 208 9.96 15.99 -41.92
C VAL A 208 9.03 14.92 -42.47
N PHE A 209 7.95 14.58 -41.75
CA PHE A 209 6.93 13.64 -42.22
C PHE A 209 6.24 14.14 -43.50
N VAL A 210 5.93 15.44 -43.55
CA VAL A 210 5.38 16.10 -44.74
C VAL A 210 6.44 16.23 -45.84
N GLY A 211 7.71 16.52 -45.51
CA GLY A 211 8.80 16.61 -46.50
C GLY A 211 9.15 15.29 -47.19
N VAL A 212 9.14 14.16 -46.46
CA VAL A 212 9.43 12.83 -47.03
C VAL A 212 8.27 12.31 -47.86
N LEU A 213 7.01 12.54 -47.44
CA LEU A 213 5.83 12.20 -48.23
C LEU A 213 5.71 13.05 -49.50
N ILE A 214 6.05 14.34 -49.43
CA ILE A 214 6.12 15.23 -50.61
C ILE A 214 7.29 14.87 -51.52
N GLY A 215 8.43 14.43 -50.98
CA GLY A 215 9.59 13.99 -51.78
C GLY A 215 9.31 12.67 -52.52
N VAL A 216 8.74 11.67 -51.84
CA VAL A 216 8.36 10.39 -52.44
C VAL A 216 7.17 10.55 -53.40
N GLY A 217 6.19 11.39 -53.05
CA GLY A 217 5.07 11.75 -53.93
C GLY A 217 5.49 12.58 -55.16
N GLY A 218 6.46 13.48 -55.00
CA GLY A 218 7.00 14.30 -56.09
C GLY A 218 7.81 13.50 -57.10
N GLY A 219 8.59 12.51 -56.64
CA GLY A 219 9.35 11.60 -57.50
C GLY A 219 8.49 10.62 -58.32
N LEU A 220 7.25 10.37 -57.89
CA LEU A 220 6.31 9.50 -58.62
C LEU A 220 5.45 10.27 -59.63
N ILE A 221 5.32 11.60 -59.50
CA ILE A 221 4.60 12.44 -60.48
C ILE A 221 5.49 12.77 -61.69
N THR A 222 6.81 12.69 -61.55
CA THR A 222 7.74 12.83 -62.68
C THR A 222 8.21 11.45 -63.15
N GLY A 223 7.49 10.86 -64.10
CA GLY A 223 7.98 9.70 -64.85
C GLY A 223 9.34 9.98 -65.48
N VAL A 224 10.21 8.96 -65.45
CA VAL A 224 11.35 8.73 -66.35
C VAL A 224 12.09 10.00 -66.83
N VAL A 225 13.15 10.44 -66.14
CA VAL A 225 14.19 11.28 -66.76
C VAL A 225 15.59 10.97 -66.19
N GLN A 226 16.29 10.04 -66.86
CA GLN A 226 17.66 10.14 -67.40
C GLN A 226 18.86 10.66 -66.56
N ASN A 227 18.74 11.00 -65.28
CA ASN A 227 19.89 11.50 -64.49
C ASN A 227 20.18 10.63 -63.25
N GLY A 228 21.26 9.85 -63.25
CA GLY A 228 21.70 9.02 -62.11
C GLY A 228 22.02 9.81 -60.85
N MET A 229 22.22 11.13 -60.97
CA MET A 229 22.39 12.04 -59.84
C MET A 229 21.10 12.23 -59.03
N ALA A 230 19.92 12.24 -59.68
CA ALA A 230 18.63 12.43 -59.00
C ALA A 230 18.24 11.19 -58.18
N THR A 231 18.47 9.99 -58.72
CA THR A 231 18.25 8.72 -58.02
C THR A 231 19.24 8.55 -56.86
N ALA A 232 20.52 8.89 -57.03
CA ALA A 232 21.52 8.80 -55.97
C ALA A 232 21.21 9.75 -54.78
N VAL A 233 20.74 10.97 -55.06
CA VAL A 233 20.34 11.93 -54.01
C VAL A 233 19.04 11.51 -53.32
N MET A 234 18.03 11.06 -54.08
CA MET A 234 16.73 10.62 -53.55
C MET A 234 16.86 9.41 -52.61
N VAL A 235 17.85 8.55 -52.85
CA VAL A 235 18.08 7.33 -52.08
C VAL A 235 19.11 7.54 -50.95
N GLY A 236 20.17 8.32 -51.22
CA GLY A 236 21.25 8.55 -50.25
C GLY A 236 20.87 9.49 -49.11
N VAL A 237 20.00 10.48 -49.36
CA VAL A 237 19.60 11.47 -48.36
C VAL A 237 18.77 10.85 -47.22
N PRO A 238 17.71 10.06 -47.47
CA PRO A 238 16.95 9.42 -46.38
C PRO A 238 17.82 8.48 -45.53
N PHE A 239 18.74 7.72 -46.16
CA PHE A 239 19.66 6.82 -45.46
C PHE A 239 20.69 7.59 -44.61
N GLY A 240 21.33 8.63 -45.16
CA GLY A 240 22.27 9.46 -44.42
C GLY A 240 21.61 10.27 -43.30
N LEU A 241 20.34 10.67 -43.48
CA LEU A 241 19.52 11.24 -42.42
C LEU A 241 19.22 10.22 -41.32
N ALA A 242 18.88 8.97 -41.65
CA ALA A 242 18.66 7.91 -40.67
C ALA A 242 19.93 7.61 -39.84
N VAL A 243 21.08 7.50 -40.50
CA VAL A 243 22.40 7.28 -39.84
C VAL A 243 22.81 8.49 -38.98
N GLY A 244 22.67 9.71 -39.52
CA GLY A 244 22.97 10.95 -38.81
C GLY A 244 22.05 11.20 -37.61
N TRP A 245 20.80 10.74 -37.68
CA TRP A 245 19.82 10.84 -36.60
C TRP A 245 20.05 9.82 -35.49
N ARG A 246 20.60 8.63 -35.81
CA ARG A 246 20.96 7.60 -34.82
C ARG A 246 22.27 7.90 -34.10
N THR A 247 23.31 8.26 -34.84
CA THR A 247 24.65 8.55 -34.29
C THR A 247 24.76 9.91 -33.58
N GLN A 248 23.67 10.69 -33.54
CA GLN A 248 23.62 12.09 -33.08
C GLN A 248 24.60 13.05 -33.81
N ARG A 249 25.23 12.60 -34.89
CA ARG A 249 26.17 13.38 -35.70
C ARG A 249 25.50 13.83 -36.99
N ARG A 250 24.58 14.80 -36.87
CA ARG A 250 23.76 15.31 -37.99
C ARG A 250 24.58 15.78 -39.19
N GLN A 251 25.74 16.41 -38.95
CA GLN A 251 26.59 16.92 -40.02
C GLN A 251 27.30 15.80 -40.79
N SER A 252 27.76 14.75 -40.09
CA SER A 252 28.48 13.63 -40.70
C SER A 252 27.59 12.77 -41.58
N GLY A 253 26.33 12.54 -41.19
CA GLY A 253 25.36 11.78 -42.00
C GLY A 253 24.94 12.52 -43.29
N LEU A 254 24.82 13.85 -43.22
CA LEU A 254 24.49 14.69 -44.37
C LEU A 254 25.67 14.77 -45.36
N ILE A 255 26.90 14.86 -44.84
CA ILE A 255 28.12 14.81 -45.66
C ILE A 255 28.28 13.44 -46.33
N ALA A 256 28.02 12.34 -45.61
CA ALA A 256 28.06 11.00 -46.20
C ALA A 256 27.01 10.81 -47.31
N ALA A 257 25.79 11.33 -47.14
CA ALA A 257 24.75 11.31 -48.18
C ALA A 257 25.15 12.13 -49.42
N VAL A 258 25.77 13.30 -49.21
CA VAL A 258 26.24 14.17 -50.30
C VAL A 258 27.43 13.54 -51.02
N ILE A 259 28.38 12.93 -50.31
CA ILE A 259 29.52 12.22 -50.90
C ILE A 259 29.05 11.00 -51.69
N ALA A 260 28.11 10.21 -51.17
CA ALA A 260 27.53 9.08 -51.89
C ALA A 260 26.76 9.53 -53.16
N GLY A 261 26.02 10.64 -53.05
CA GLY A 261 25.33 11.26 -54.19
C GLY A 261 26.29 11.81 -55.26
N LEU A 262 27.39 12.44 -54.84
CA LEU A 262 28.44 12.94 -55.72
C LEU A 262 29.25 11.81 -56.35
N ALA A 263 29.55 10.75 -55.61
CA ALA A 263 30.24 9.56 -56.14
C ALA A 263 29.37 8.82 -57.18
N GLY A 264 28.06 8.69 -56.93
CA GLY A 264 27.11 8.16 -57.89
C GLY A 264 26.98 9.03 -59.15
N GLY A 265 26.92 10.36 -58.98
CA GLY A 265 26.90 11.31 -60.10
C GLY A 265 28.20 11.34 -60.92
N LEU A 266 29.36 11.18 -60.27
CA LEU A 266 30.66 11.10 -60.95
C LEU A 266 30.84 9.79 -61.73
N LEU A 267 30.30 8.68 -61.23
CA LEU A 267 30.29 7.39 -61.93
C LEU A 267 29.38 7.41 -63.17
N ASP A 268 28.25 8.11 -63.09
CA ASP A 268 27.31 8.31 -64.22
C ASP A 268 27.91 9.26 -65.28
N ALA A 269 28.59 10.32 -64.84
CA ALA A 269 29.28 11.27 -65.71
C ALA A 269 30.54 10.69 -66.40
N ALA A 270 31.11 9.60 -65.87
CA ALA A 270 32.33 8.98 -66.41
C ALA A 270 32.09 8.09 -67.66
N GLY A 271 30.84 7.95 -68.14
CA GLY A 271 30.54 7.28 -69.41
C GLY A 271 31.01 5.81 -69.47
N GLY A 272 30.88 5.09 -68.35
CA GLY A 272 31.36 3.71 -68.21
C GLY A 272 30.55 2.71 -69.03
N SER A 273 31.22 1.63 -69.44
CA SER A 273 30.64 0.45 -70.10
C SER A 273 29.37 -0.07 -69.40
N VAL A 274 28.56 -0.85 -70.13
CA VAL A 274 27.29 -1.46 -69.66
C VAL A 274 27.41 -2.11 -68.27
N GLU A 275 28.57 -2.68 -67.94
CA GLU A 275 28.85 -3.29 -66.64
C GLU A 275 28.92 -2.27 -65.47
N ILE A 276 29.43 -1.05 -65.70
CA ILE A 276 29.53 0.00 -64.67
C ILE A 276 28.16 0.65 -64.41
N LEU A 277 27.35 0.83 -65.45
CA LEU A 277 25.97 1.31 -65.34
C LEU A 277 25.04 0.29 -64.64
N GLN A 278 25.31 -1.01 -64.84
CA GLN A 278 24.64 -2.09 -64.09
C GLN A 278 25.05 -2.09 -62.61
N LEU A 279 26.34 -1.85 -62.32
CA LEU A 279 26.86 -1.73 -60.97
C LEU A 279 26.20 -0.58 -60.20
N THR A 280 26.07 0.59 -60.82
CA THR A 280 25.43 1.78 -60.21
C THR A 280 23.94 1.58 -59.98
N GLY A 281 23.23 0.91 -60.90
CA GLY A 281 21.82 0.53 -60.73
C GLY A 281 21.60 -0.44 -59.55
N ILE A 282 22.47 -1.42 -59.37
CA ILE A 282 22.41 -2.38 -58.25
C ILE A 282 22.71 -1.66 -56.92
N ILE A 283 23.69 -0.76 -56.89
CA ILE A 283 24.02 0.05 -55.70
C ILE A 283 22.86 0.98 -55.33
N ALA A 284 22.23 1.62 -56.33
CA ALA A 284 21.07 2.48 -56.10
C ALA A 284 19.85 1.70 -55.59
N LEU A 285 19.59 0.51 -56.14
CA LEU A 285 18.53 -0.38 -55.66
C LEU A 285 18.82 -0.84 -54.22
N ALA A 286 20.05 -1.30 -53.93
CA ALA A 286 20.46 -1.70 -52.58
C ALA A 286 20.30 -0.55 -51.57
N ALA A 287 20.69 0.67 -51.94
CA ALA A 287 20.53 1.84 -51.09
C ALA A 287 19.04 2.24 -50.91
N LEU A 288 18.17 2.00 -51.91
CA LEU A 288 16.74 2.24 -51.80
C LEU A 288 16.10 1.25 -50.82
N MET A 289 16.45 -0.03 -50.91
CA MET A 289 16.02 -1.08 -49.97
C MET A 289 16.42 -0.71 -48.53
N MET A 290 17.64 -0.18 -48.38
CA MET A 290 18.18 0.28 -47.09
C MET A 290 17.38 1.46 -46.52
N SER A 291 17.00 2.42 -47.35
CA SER A 291 16.21 3.58 -46.92
C SER A 291 14.77 3.21 -46.52
N LEU A 292 14.13 2.30 -47.27
CA LEU A 292 12.78 1.79 -47.02
C LEU A 292 12.69 0.97 -45.72
N PHE A 293 13.77 0.32 -45.31
CA PHE A 293 13.85 -0.35 -44.01
C PHE A 293 14.21 0.61 -42.87
N ALA A 294 15.26 1.43 -43.05
CA ALA A 294 15.85 2.22 -41.97
C ALA A 294 14.91 3.29 -41.42
N VAL A 295 14.12 3.95 -42.27
CA VAL A 295 13.24 5.04 -41.85
C VAL A 295 12.07 4.55 -40.98
N PRO A 296 11.28 3.53 -41.39
CA PRO A 296 10.24 2.97 -40.51
C PRO A 296 10.80 2.33 -39.25
N TYR A 297 11.95 1.65 -39.34
CA TYR A 297 12.62 1.03 -38.21
C TYR A 297 12.98 2.06 -37.13
N VAL A 298 13.69 3.14 -37.48
CA VAL A 298 14.12 4.18 -36.53
C VAL A 298 12.92 4.91 -35.92
N LEU A 299 11.86 5.12 -36.70
CA LEU A 299 10.64 5.77 -36.21
C LEU A 299 9.90 4.90 -35.19
N ALA A 300 9.68 3.63 -35.51
CA ALA A 300 9.01 2.69 -34.61
C ALA A 300 9.87 2.31 -33.39
N GLU A 301 11.20 2.24 -33.52
CA GLU A 301 12.12 2.05 -32.40
C GLU A 301 11.97 3.16 -31.34
N ARG A 302 11.85 4.42 -31.77
CA ARG A 302 11.71 5.57 -30.85
C ARG A 302 10.35 5.64 -30.14
N ILE A 303 9.29 5.15 -30.78
CA ILE A 303 7.91 5.29 -30.28
C ILE A 303 7.47 4.06 -29.49
N ALA A 304 7.78 2.85 -29.98
CA ALA A 304 7.25 1.59 -29.47
C ALA A 304 8.33 0.55 -29.12
N GLY A 305 9.61 0.91 -29.20
CA GLY A 305 10.76 0.07 -28.86
C GLY A 305 11.32 -0.71 -30.05
N SER A 306 12.51 -1.29 -29.89
CA SER A 306 13.26 -1.94 -30.99
C SER A 306 12.50 -3.09 -31.64
N GLU A 307 11.73 -3.88 -30.89
CA GLU A 307 10.89 -4.95 -31.42
C GLU A 307 9.78 -4.44 -32.36
N ALA A 308 9.15 -3.32 -32.03
CA ALA A 308 8.19 -2.68 -32.93
C ALA A 308 8.90 -2.10 -34.17
N GLY A 309 10.11 -1.56 -33.98
CA GLY A 309 11.03 -1.16 -35.03
C GLY A 309 11.31 -2.28 -36.04
N THR A 310 11.62 -3.48 -35.56
CA THR A 310 11.95 -4.64 -36.42
C THR A 310 10.79 -5.00 -37.35
N VAL A 311 9.59 -5.11 -36.79
CA VAL A 311 8.39 -5.52 -37.52
C VAL A 311 7.96 -4.43 -38.50
N ALA A 312 8.00 -3.16 -38.08
CA ALA A 312 7.68 -2.02 -38.93
C ALA A 312 8.68 -1.87 -40.10
N GLY A 313 9.98 -2.04 -39.84
CA GLY A 313 11.01 -2.01 -40.88
C GLY A 313 10.90 -3.20 -41.85
N ALA A 314 10.72 -4.42 -41.32
CA ALA A 314 10.70 -5.63 -42.12
C ALA A 314 9.45 -5.76 -43.00
N LEU A 315 8.26 -5.55 -42.42
CA LEU A 315 6.99 -5.65 -43.14
C LEU A 315 6.71 -4.39 -43.96
N GLY A 316 7.05 -3.21 -43.42
CA GLY A 316 6.86 -1.94 -44.09
C GLY A 316 7.81 -1.72 -45.28
N GLY A 317 9.08 -2.11 -45.16
CA GLY A 317 10.04 -2.01 -46.24
C GLY A 317 9.99 -3.22 -47.18
N ALA A 318 10.43 -4.38 -46.70
CA ALA A 318 10.69 -5.55 -47.56
C ALA A 318 9.43 -6.31 -47.99
N GLY A 319 8.40 -6.36 -47.14
CA GLY A 319 7.13 -7.02 -47.47
C GLY A 319 6.35 -6.33 -48.59
N GLY A 320 6.37 -5.00 -48.64
CA GLY A 320 5.76 -4.25 -49.76
C GLY A 320 6.48 -4.49 -51.08
N LEU A 321 7.82 -4.52 -51.04
CA LEU A 321 8.64 -4.75 -52.23
C LEU A 321 8.42 -6.14 -52.83
N PHE A 322 8.17 -7.16 -52.00
CA PHE A 322 7.77 -8.48 -52.46
C PHE A 322 6.55 -8.43 -53.39
N LEU A 323 5.46 -7.77 -52.97
CA LEU A 323 4.23 -7.65 -53.78
C LEU A 323 4.45 -6.86 -55.07
N PHE A 324 5.31 -5.84 -55.04
CA PHE A 324 5.65 -5.05 -56.22
C PHE A 324 6.39 -5.89 -57.27
N PHE A 325 7.36 -6.72 -56.85
CA PHE A 325 8.14 -7.57 -57.76
C PHE A 325 7.41 -8.83 -58.23
N THR A 326 6.43 -9.36 -57.48
CA THR A 326 5.72 -10.59 -57.85
C THR A 326 4.51 -10.37 -58.77
N ASP A 327 3.74 -9.29 -58.58
CA ASP A 327 2.47 -9.08 -59.29
C ASP A 327 2.53 -7.97 -60.37
N GLY A 328 3.66 -7.26 -60.50
CA GLY A 328 3.74 -6.07 -61.36
C GLY A 328 2.75 -4.97 -60.93
N ALA A 329 2.36 -4.98 -59.66
CA ALA A 329 1.28 -4.16 -59.13
C ALA A 329 1.60 -2.66 -59.22
N GLU A 330 0.56 -1.83 -59.41
CA GLU A 330 0.70 -0.38 -59.35
C GLU A 330 1.28 0.06 -57.98
N VAL A 331 1.93 1.23 -57.96
CA VAL A 331 2.64 1.76 -56.78
C VAL A 331 1.71 1.99 -55.57
N VAL A 332 0.41 2.12 -55.80
CA VAL A 332 -0.58 2.42 -54.74
C VAL A 332 -0.82 1.24 -53.79
N PRO A 333 -1.10 0.00 -54.24
CA PRO A 333 -1.13 -1.21 -53.39
C PRO A 333 0.13 -1.40 -52.53
N PHE A 334 1.30 -1.11 -53.10
CA PHE A 334 2.59 -1.17 -52.39
C PHE A 334 2.62 -0.23 -51.17
N LEU A 335 2.21 1.03 -51.35
CA LEU A 335 2.21 2.02 -50.27
C LEU A 335 1.23 1.63 -49.16
N TRP A 336 0.06 1.08 -49.50
CA TRP A 336 -0.90 0.60 -48.50
C TRP A 336 -0.38 -0.61 -47.72
N PHE A 337 0.28 -1.56 -48.38
CA PHE A 337 0.88 -2.71 -47.70
C PHE A 337 2.05 -2.30 -46.80
N SER A 338 2.89 -1.38 -47.28
CA SER A 338 3.97 -0.78 -46.50
C SER A 338 3.43 -0.08 -45.25
N LEU A 339 2.40 0.76 -45.40
CA LEU A 339 1.76 1.44 -44.30
C LEU A 339 1.11 0.47 -43.30
N ALA A 340 0.46 -0.59 -43.80
CA ALA A 340 -0.12 -1.65 -42.97
C ALA A 340 0.95 -2.41 -42.17
N GLY A 341 2.09 -2.74 -42.79
CA GLY A 341 3.23 -3.38 -42.11
C GLY A 341 3.82 -2.51 -40.99
N ILE A 342 3.89 -1.20 -41.22
CA ILE A 342 4.31 -0.22 -40.21
C ILE A 342 3.32 -0.18 -39.05
N LEU A 343 2.01 -0.09 -39.32
CA LEU A 343 0.96 -0.11 -38.30
C LEU A 343 0.94 -1.42 -37.50
N LEU A 344 1.19 -2.55 -38.15
CA LEU A 344 1.28 -3.86 -37.50
C LEU A 344 2.49 -3.94 -36.55
N GLY A 345 3.61 -3.30 -36.92
CA GLY A 345 4.77 -3.14 -36.04
C GLY A 345 4.48 -2.27 -34.82
N PHE A 346 3.81 -1.13 -34.99
CA PHE A 346 3.40 -0.27 -33.87
C PHE A 346 2.44 -0.96 -32.89
N THR A 347 1.60 -1.86 -33.40
CA THR A 347 0.61 -2.59 -32.59
C THR A 347 1.11 -3.93 -32.06
N LEU A 348 2.37 -4.29 -32.30
CA LEU A 348 3.01 -5.55 -31.87
C LEU A 348 2.77 -5.87 -30.40
N ALA A 349 2.90 -4.88 -29.52
CA ALA A 349 2.72 -5.06 -28.08
C ALA A 349 1.29 -5.47 -27.66
N TRP A 350 0.30 -5.32 -28.56
CA TRP A 350 -1.11 -5.61 -28.31
C TRP A 350 -1.52 -6.98 -28.86
N TRP A 351 -1.20 -7.25 -30.13
CA TRP A 351 -1.65 -8.50 -30.77
C TRP A 351 -0.77 -9.70 -30.44
N ARG A 352 0.55 -9.51 -30.21
CA ARG A 352 1.47 -10.62 -29.91
C ARG A 352 1.05 -11.41 -28.64
N PRO A 353 0.79 -10.75 -27.48
CA PRO A 353 0.33 -11.46 -26.28
C PRO A 353 -0.89 -12.35 -26.56
N VAL A 354 -1.83 -11.87 -27.36
CA VAL A 354 -3.07 -12.57 -27.72
C VAL A 354 -2.80 -13.74 -28.66
N LEU A 355 -1.99 -13.54 -29.70
CA LEU A 355 -1.68 -14.57 -30.70
C LEU A 355 -0.96 -15.78 -30.08
N PHE A 356 0.01 -15.53 -29.19
CA PHE A 356 0.78 -16.59 -28.55
C PHE A 356 0.11 -17.18 -27.30
N TYR A 357 -0.94 -16.55 -26.77
CA TYR A 357 -1.59 -17.00 -25.52
C TYR A 357 -2.06 -18.46 -25.57
N PRO A 358 -2.73 -18.96 -26.64
CA PRO A 358 -3.19 -20.35 -26.66
C PRO A 358 -2.04 -21.36 -26.61
N LEU A 359 -0.93 -21.08 -27.29
CA LEU A 359 0.25 -21.94 -27.29
C LEU A 359 0.92 -21.95 -25.91
N VAL A 360 1.07 -20.76 -25.32
CA VAL A 360 1.64 -20.60 -23.97
C VAL A 360 0.76 -21.27 -22.92
N PHE A 361 -0.57 -21.13 -23.03
CA PHE A 361 -1.53 -21.78 -22.15
C PHE A 361 -1.41 -23.31 -22.20
N VAL A 362 -1.38 -23.91 -23.39
CA VAL A 362 -1.21 -25.35 -23.55
C VAL A 362 0.13 -25.81 -22.96
N TRP A 363 1.21 -25.09 -23.23
CA TRP A 363 2.53 -25.39 -22.66
C TRP A 363 2.51 -25.39 -21.13
N ASN A 364 1.98 -24.33 -20.51
CA ASN A 364 1.90 -24.19 -19.06
C ASN A 364 0.99 -25.25 -18.42
N ALA A 365 -0.16 -25.56 -19.05
CA ALA A 365 -1.06 -26.61 -18.58
C ALA A 365 -0.42 -28.01 -18.62
N VAL A 366 0.38 -28.30 -19.65
CA VAL A 366 1.15 -29.55 -19.73
C VAL A 366 2.20 -29.60 -18.61
N LEU A 367 2.92 -28.50 -18.35
CA LEU A 367 3.89 -28.43 -17.27
C LEU A 367 3.25 -28.68 -15.89
N LEU A 368 2.10 -28.04 -15.62
CA LEU A 368 1.36 -28.25 -14.38
C LEU A 368 0.98 -29.72 -14.19
N ARG A 369 0.36 -30.36 -15.19
CA ARG A 369 -0.03 -31.77 -15.13
C ARG A 369 1.16 -32.71 -14.96
N LEU A 370 2.31 -32.38 -15.55
CA LEU A 370 3.54 -33.14 -15.38
C LEU A 370 4.10 -32.99 -13.97
N ASP A 371 4.07 -31.79 -13.39
CA ASP A 371 4.55 -31.53 -12.04
C ASP A 371 3.61 -32.09 -10.96
N GLU A 372 2.29 -32.10 -11.16
CA GLU A 372 1.34 -32.80 -10.29
C GLU A 372 1.71 -34.27 -10.12
N ARG A 373 2.05 -34.96 -11.22
CA ARG A 373 2.47 -36.36 -11.17
C ARG A 373 3.89 -36.52 -10.60
N ARG A 374 4.82 -35.64 -10.99
CA ARG A 374 6.21 -35.73 -10.56
C ARG A 374 6.36 -35.43 -9.08
N LEU A 375 5.94 -34.25 -8.63
CA LEU A 375 6.17 -33.78 -7.26
C LEU A 375 5.48 -34.66 -6.21
N VAL A 376 4.33 -35.26 -6.54
CA VAL A 376 3.60 -36.16 -5.65
C VAL A 376 4.22 -37.56 -5.61
N GLN A 377 4.73 -38.10 -6.74
CA GLN A 377 5.13 -39.53 -6.83
C GLN A 377 6.64 -39.79 -6.88
N THR A 378 7.44 -38.87 -7.44
CA THR A 378 8.88 -39.06 -7.65
C THR A 378 9.60 -37.76 -7.29
N LYS A 379 10.48 -37.74 -6.28
CA LYS A 379 11.26 -36.57 -5.77
C LYS A 379 12.19 -35.87 -6.81
N ARG A 380 11.82 -35.82 -8.09
CA ARG A 380 12.47 -35.15 -9.22
C ARG A 380 12.34 -33.62 -9.10
N PRO A 381 13.22 -32.84 -9.78
CA PRO A 381 13.16 -31.38 -9.76
C PRO A 381 11.88 -30.86 -10.43
N SER A 382 11.36 -29.73 -9.93
CA SER A 382 10.18 -29.07 -10.50
C SER A 382 10.46 -28.57 -11.92
N LEU A 383 9.42 -28.53 -12.75
CA LEU A 383 9.47 -27.96 -14.09
C LEU A 383 9.03 -26.50 -14.12
N LEU A 384 8.68 -25.91 -12.97
CA LEU A 384 8.23 -24.52 -12.85
C LEU A 384 9.19 -23.52 -13.52
N ARG A 385 10.50 -23.77 -13.51
CA ARG A 385 11.51 -22.94 -14.22
C ARG A 385 11.28 -22.81 -15.72
N ARG A 386 10.54 -23.75 -16.33
CA ARG A 386 10.19 -23.76 -17.76
C ARG A 386 8.85 -23.10 -18.04
N HIS A 387 8.13 -22.65 -17.01
CA HIS A 387 6.86 -21.96 -17.14
C HIS A 387 7.08 -20.60 -17.81
N SER A 388 6.15 -20.17 -18.67
CA SER A 388 6.30 -18.93 -19.45
C SER A 388 6.44 -17.68 -18.61
N ALA A 389 5.93 -17.70 -17.38
CA ALA A 389 6.06 -16.60 -16.42
C ALA A 389 7.52 -16.18 -16.13
N PHE A 390 8.49 -17.07 -16.35
CA PHE A 390 9.92 -16.81 -16.09
C PHE A 390 10.73 -16.53 -17.34
N TRP A 391 10.12 -16.54 -18.52
CA TRP A 391 10.85 -16.28 -19.77
C TRP A 391 10.10 -15.47 -20.82
N ASP A 392 8.79 -15.24 -20.69
CA ASP A 392 8.00 -14.38 -21.57
C ASP A 392 7.65 -13.07 -20.87
N GLU A 393 8.60 -12.13 -20.85
CA GLU A 393 8.48 -10.83 -20.17
C GLU A 393 7.37 -9.94 -20.75
N LEU A 394 7.03 -10.17 -22.01
CA LEU A 394 6.12 -9.32 -22.77
C LEU A 394 4.66 -9.79 -22.67
N GLN A 395 4.41 -10.93 -22.03
CA GLN A 395 3.07 -11.41 -21.73
C GLN A 395 2.39 -10.54 -20.67
N ARG A 396 1.38 -9.76 -21.09
CA ARG A 396 0.60 -8.88 -20.22
C ARG A 396 -0.64 -9.54 -19.66
N LEU A 397 -1.14 -10.58 -20.33
CA LEU A 397 -2.35 -11.29 -19.91
C LEU A 397 -2.03 -12.16 -18.69
N PRO A 398 -2.96 -12.28 -17.73
CA PRO A 398 -2.79 -13.17 -16.59
C PRO A 398 -2.66 -14.62 -17.08
N LEU A 399 -1.59 -15.30 -16.64
CA LEU A 399 -1.35 -16.70 -16.97
C LEU A 399 -2.23 -17.60 -16.10
N VAL A 400 -3.28 -18.16 -16.69
CA VAL A 400 -4.23 -19.04 -15.99
C VAL A 400 -3.50 -20.23 -15.35
N ASN A 401 -3.87 -20.57 -14.12
CA ASN A 401 -3.31 -21.65 -13.28
C ASN A 401 -1.86 -21.47 -12.80
N LEU A 402 -1.25 -20.29 -12.98
CA LEU A 402 0.08 -20.01 -12.44
C LEU A 402 0.08 -20.02 -10.90
N ASP A 403 -0.96 -19.47 -10.27
CA ASP A 403 -1.20 -19.50 -8.84
C ASP A 403 -1.27 -20.94 -8.30
N VAL A 404 -2.01 -21.82 -8.99
CA VAL A 404 -2.12 -23.24 -8.64
C VAL A 404 -0.78 -23.96 -8.76
N HIS A 405 -0.04 -23.74 -9.86
CA HIS A 405 1.27 -24.35 -10.06
C HIS A 405 2.30 -23.86 -9.02
N LEU A 406 2.27 -22.57 -8.71
CA LEU A 406 3.13 -21.96 -7.70
C LEU A 406 2.82 -22.53 -6.31
N LEU A 407 1.55 -22.65 -5.94
CA LEU A 407 1.11 -23.24 -4.68
C LEU A 407 1.53 -24.72 -4.55
N LEU A 408 1.43 -25.50 -5.62
CA LEU A 408 1.89 -26.89 -5.66
C LEU A 408 3.39 -27.00 -5.34
N VAL A 409 4.21 -26.13 -5.95
CA VAL A 409 5.67 -26.11 -5.73
C VAL A 409 6.01 -25.58 -4.35
N LEU A 410 5.35 -24.54 -3.86
CA LEU A 410 5.55 -24.03 -2.50
C LEU A 410 5.29 -25.11 -1.45
N THR A 411 4.23 -25.91 -1.64
CA THR A 411 3.85 -26.98 -0.71
C THR A 411 4.90 -28.11 -0.66
N HIS A 412 5.44 -28.53 -1.82
CA HIS A 412 6.37 -29.67 -1.88
C HIS A 412 7.85 -29.28 -1.81
N ARG A 413 8.20 -28.05 -2.21
CA ARG A 413 9.57 -27.53 -2.40
C ARG A 413 9.64 -26.05 -1.98
N PRO A 414 9.56 -25.74 -0.66
CA PRO A 414 9.37 -24.37 -0.17
C PRO A 414 10.49 -23.41 -0.58
N LYS A 415 11.76 -23.85 -0.56
CA LYS A 415 12.90 -23.00 -0.97
C LYS A 415 12.84 -22.59 -2.44
N GLU A 416 12.37 -23.47 -3.33
CA GLU A 416 12.24 -23.17 -4.75
C GLU A 416 11.00 -22.31 -5.02
N GLY A 417 9.88 -22.62 -4.34
CA GLY A 417 8.67 -21.81 -4.42
C GLY A 417 8.86 -20.37 -3.92
N GLN A 418 9.59 -20.17 -2.81
CA GLN A 418 9.91 -18.83 -2.28
C GLN A 418 10.76 -18.02 -3.27
N ALA A 419 11.75 -18.65 -3.91
CA ALA A 419 12.55 -17.98 -4.94
C ALA A 419 11.70 -17.58 -6.16
N ALA A 420 10.78 -18.46 -6.59
CA ALA A 420 9.82 -18.15 -7.65
C ALA A 420 8.87 -17.02 -7.26
N LEU A 421 8.37 -17.01 -6.02
CA LEU A 421 7.46 -15.99 -5.50
C LEU A 421 8.13 -14.62 -5.46
N ALA A 422 9.38 -14.54 -4.96
CA ALA A 422 10.16 -13.31 -4.92
C ALA A 422 10.39 -12.72 -6.33
N TYR A 423 10.68 -13.55 -7.32
CA TYR A 423 10.79 -13.13 -8.72
C TYR A 423 9.45 -12.64 -9.27
N LEU A 424 8.37 -13.42 -9.08
CA LEU A 424 7.05 -13.09 -9.62
C LEU A 424 6.44 -11.83 -9.01
N ASN A 425 6.76 -11.49 -7.76
CA ASN A 425 6.34 -10.24 -7.11
C ASN A 425 6.86 -8.98 -7.82
N GLN A 426 8.03 -9.07 -8.46
CA GLN A 426 8.61 -7.97 -9.26
C GLN A 426 8.11 -8.00 -10.72
N SER A 427 7.49 -9.10 -11.13
CA SER A 427 7.00 -9.32 -12.50
C SER A 427 5.58 -8.77 -12.71
N ARG A 428 5.15 -8.74 -13.98
CA ARG A 428 3.75 -8.44 -14.35
C ARG A 428 2.74 -9.47 -13.84
N GLN A 429 3.20 -10.68 -13.47
CA GLN A 429 2.38 -11.77 -12.95
C GLN A 429 2.27 -11.77 -11.41
N ARG A 430 2.51 -10.62 -10.76
CA ARG A 430 2.40 -10.43 -9.30
C ARG A 430 1.08 -10.93 -8.69
N TRP A 431 -0.01 -10.92 -9.46
CA TRP A 431 -1.33 -11.37 -9.00
C TRP A 431 -1.30 -12.85 -8.58
N ALA A 432 -0.55 -13.70 -9.30
CA ALA A 432 -0.46 -15.13 -9.01
C ALA A 432 0.40 -15.40 -7.76
N ALA A 433 1.46 -14.61 -7.56
CA ALA A 433 2.27 -14.66 -6.34
C ALA A 433 1.45 -14.25 -5.11
N GLN A 434 0.66 -13.17 -5.23
CA GLN A 434 -0.24 -12.72 -4.18
C GLN A 434 -1.33 -13.76 -3.87
N ALA A 435 -1.98 -14.33 -4.89
CA ALA A 435 -3.01 -15.35 -4.70
C ALA A 435 -2.46 -16.62 -4.02
N ALA A 436 -1.28 -17.10 -4.44
CA ALA A 436 -0.64 -18.25 -3.83
C ALA A 436 -0.21 -17.97 -2.38
N GLN A 437 0.32 -16.78 -2.07
CA GLN A 437 0.69 -16.40 -0.70
C GLN A 437 -0.55 -16.34 0.21
N ILE A 438 -1.64 -15.71 -0.24
CA ILE A 438 -2.90 -15.63 0.53
C ILE A 438 -3.44 -17.03 0.85
N GLU A 439 -3.42 -17.94 -0.12
CA GLU A 439 -3.88 -19.31 0.09
C GLU A 439 -2.95 -20.11 1.01
N MET A 440 -1.63 -19.89 0.97
CA MET A 440 -0.72 -20.49 1.96
C MET A 440 -0.98 -19.98 3.36
N ASP A 441 -1.13 -18.67 3.54
CA ASP A 441 -1.41 -18.06 4.84
C ASP A 441 -2.75 -18.57 5.39
N ALA A 442 -3.77 -18.70 4.53
CA ALA A 442 -5.06 -19.28 4.90
C ALA A 442 -4.92 -20.74 5.38
N ARG A 443 -4.15 -21.58 4.67
CA ARG A 443 -3.90 -22.98 5.08
C ARG A 443 -3.12 -23.08 6.39
N GLN A 444 -2.16 -22.18 6.61
CA GLN A 444 -1.42 -22.13 7.88
C GLN A 444 -2.33 -21.77 9.04
N LEU A 445 -3.21 -20.77 8.87
CA LEU A 445 -4.18 -20.37 9.89
C LEU A 445 -5.25 -21.44 10.15
N GLU A 446 -5.63 -22.19 9.12
CA GLU A 446 -6.57 -23.32 9.21
C GLU A 446 -5.99 -24.51 9.98
N GLY A 447 -4.68 -24.75 9.89
CA GLY A 447 -3.98 -25.81 10.63
C GLY A 447 -3.74 -25.52 12.12
N VAL A 448 -4.27 -24.39 12.64
CA VAL A 448 -4.13 -24.01 14.05
C VAL A 448 -5.23 -24.67 14.87
N GLU A 449 -4.84 -25.61 15.74
CA GLU A 449 -5.77 -26.36 16.59
C GLU A 449 -5.68 -26.00 18.09
N THR A 450 -4.62 -25.30 18.52
CA THR A 450 -4.38 -25.01 19.94
C THR A 450 -4.23 -23.52 20.20
N ILE A 451 -4.57 -23.08 21.42
CA ILE A 451 -4.46 -21.67 21.82
C ILE A 451 -3.02 -21.14 21.76
N THR A 452 -2.01 -21.99 22.02
CA THR A 452 -0.59 -21.64 21.89
C THR A 452 -0.14 -21.50 20.43
N ALA A 453 -0.76 -22.23 19.51
CA ALA A 453 -0.55 -22.03 18.08
C ALA A 453 -1.24 -20.75 17.60
N VAL A 454 -2.43 -20.41 18.13
CA VAL A 454 -3.10 -19.13 17.86
C VAL A 454 -2.23 -17.94 18.30
N SER A 455 -1.62 -17.98 19.50
CA SER A 455 -0.77 -16.87 19.98
C SER A 455 0.48 -16.64 19.14
N ARG A 456 1.04 -17.69 18.52
CA ARG A 456 2.25 -17.59 17.67
C ARG A 456 1.98 -17.40 16.18
N ALA A 457 0.72 -17.47 15.74
CA ALA A 457 0.36 -17.37 14.34
C ALA A 457 0.85 -16.06 13.68
N HIS A 458 0.83 -14.94 14.41
CA HIS A 458 1.29 -13.64 13.89
C HIS A 458 2.76 -13.63 13.43
N GLN A 459 3.61 -14.50 13.97
CA GLN A 459 5.05 -14.54 13.63
C GLN A 459 5.31 -15.01 12.20
N HIS A 460 4.36 -15.72 11.60
CA HIS A 460 4.51 -16.37 10.30
C HIS A 460 3.66 -15.71 9.20
N LEU A 461 2.82 -14.71 9.55
CA LEU A 461 1.93 -14.04 8.61
C LEU A 461 2.62 -12.91 7.86
N SER A 462 2.53 -12.93 6.52
CA SER A 462 3.06 -11.88 5.62
C SER A 462 2.12 -10.65 5.52
N ALA A 463 1.60 -10.17 6.65
CA ALA A 463 0.54 -9.16 6.70
C ALA A 463 0.94 -7.76 6.13
N GLY A 464 2.23 -7.52 5.88
CA GLY A 464 2.78 -6.26 5.36
C GLY A 464 3.18 -6.24 3.88
N GLU A 465 3.24 -7.40 3.20
CA GLU A 465 3.78 -7.49 1.83
C GLU A 465 2.70 -7.56 0.73
N LEU A 466 1.43 -7.74 1.12
CA LEU A 466 0.31 -7.99 0.21
C LEU A 466 -0.46 -6.70 -0.09
N ALA A 467 -0.84 -6.49 -1.35
CA ALA A 467 -1.72 -5.40 -1.77
C ALA A 467 -3.18 -5.86 -1.83
N GLY A 468 -4.11 -5.02 -1.37
CA GLY A 468 -5.56 -5.26 -1.51
C GLY A 468 -6.28 -5.74 -0.23
N PRO A 469 -7.57 -6.12 -0.33
CA PRO A 469 -8.44 -6.40 0.82
C PRO A 469 -8.00 -7.59 1.68
N ALA A 470 -7.41 -8.62 1.08
CA ALA A 470 -6.86 -9.77 1.81
C ALA A 470 -5.76 -9.35 2.83
N SER A 471 -5.01 -8.29 2.55
CA SER A 471 -4.02 -7.75 3.50
C SER A 471 -4.67 -7.20 4.77
N ALA A 472 -5.88 -6.64 4.68
CA ALA A 472 -6.60 -6.10 5.82
C ALA A 472 -7.12 -7.24 6.72
N LEU A 473 -7.58 -8.35 6.10
CA LEU A 473 -7.97 -9.55 6.81
C LEU A 473 -6.78 -10.18 7.55
N LEU A 474 -5.65 -10.40 6.86
CA LEU A 474 -4.44 -10.97 7.47
C LEU A 474 -3.88 -10.10 8.60
N ARG A 475 -3.92 -8.76 8.46
CA ARG A 475 -3.59 -7.83 9.56
C ARG A 475 -4.54 -7.93 10.75
N SER A 476 -5.80 -8.28 10.52
CA SER A 476 -6.77 -8.47 11.60
C SER A 476 -6.51 -9.77 12.35
N PHE A 477 -6.25 -10.88 11.64
CA PHE A 477 -5.81 -12.14 12.26
C PHE A 477 -4.48 -12.00 12.99
N SER A 478 -3.51 -11.27 12.44
CA SER A 478 -2.23 -10.98 13.10
C SER A 478 -2.42 -10.23 14.42
N ARG A 479 -3.30 -9.21 14.45
CA ARG A 479 -3.60 -8.46 15.69
C ARG A 479 -4.31 -9.33 16.71
N LEU A 480 -5.28 -10.14 16.28
CA LEU A 480 -5.98 -11.08 17.16
C LEU A 480 -5.01 -12.10 17.77
N SER A 481 -4.08 -12.63 16.98
CA SER A 481 -3.03 -13.54 17.47
C SER A 481 -2.13 -12.88 18.53
N GLN A 482 -1.72 -11.62 18.33
CA GLN A 482 -0.97 -10.84 19.33
C GLN A 482 -1.80 -10.58 20.60
N ASP A 483 -3.09 -10.28 20.46
CA ASP A 483 -3.98 -10.10 21.61
C ASP A 483 -4.12 -11.41 22.42
N VAL A 484 -4.17 -12.57 21.75
CA VAL A 484 -4.15 -13.89 22.43
C VAL A 484 -2.84 -14.14 23.16
N GLU A 485 -1.70 -13.79 22.56
CA GLU A 485 -0.39 -13.89 23.23
C GLU A 485 -0.33 -12.99 24.47
N ALA A 486 -0.78 -11.74 24.35
CA ALA A 486 -0.85 -10.81 25.47
C ALA A 486 -1.81 -11.30 26.58
N ALA A 487 -2.91 -11.96 26.21
CA ALA A 487 -3.84 -12.58 27.14
C ALA A 487 -3.19 -13.75 27.89
N GLN A 488 -2.43 -14.62 27.19
CA GLN A 488 -1.73 -15.74 27.82
C GLN A 488 -0.62 -15.33 28.78
N ASN A 489 0.00 -14.17 28.55
CA ASN A 489 1.08 -13.66 29.39
C ASN A 489 0.60 -12.93 30.66
N GLN A 490 -0.72 -12.84 30.91
CA GLN A 490 -1.24 -12.25 32.15
C GLN A 490 -0.96 -13.16 33.36
N GLU A 491 -0.62 -12.58 34.50
CA GLU A 491 -0.25 -13.34 35.71
C GLU A 491 -1.45 -14.03 36.39
N SER A 492 -2.64 -13.41 36.33
CA SER A 492 -3.85 -13.91 36.98
C SER A 492 -4.77 -14.61 35.99
N ALA A 493 -5.32 -15.78 36.37
CA ALA A 493 -6.31 -16.52 35.59
C ALA A 493 -7.55 -15.67 35.26
N TYR A 494 -7.96 -14.78 36.16
CA TYR A 494 -9.05 -13.83 35.93
C TYR A 494 -8.71 -12.84 34.79
N ASN A 495 -7.52 -12.25 34.82
CA ASN A 495 -7.08 -11.31 33.78
C ASN A 495 -6.89 -12.02 32.42
N GLN A 496 -6.40 -13.26 32.43
CA GLN A 496 -6.35 -14.11 31.24
C GLN A 496 -7.76 -14.32 30.66
N ARG A 497 -8.75 -14.70 31.50
CA ARG A 497 -10.15 -14.89 31.08
C ARG A 497 -10.76 -13.63 30.48
N LEU A 498 -10.59 -12.49 31.15
CA LEU A 498 -11.13 -11.21 30.70
C LEU A 498 -10.54 -10.81 29.34
N ALA A 499 -9.23 -10.94 29.17
CA ALA A 499 -8.55 -10.63 27.91
C ALA A 499 -8.98 -11.58 26.77
N LEU A 500 -9.08 -12.89 27.03
CA LEU A 500 -9.55 -13.86 26.04
C LEU A 500 -11.01 -13.63 25.63
N ASN A 501 -11.88 -13.22 26.56
CA ASN A 501 -13.26 -12.84 26.23
C ASN A 501 -13.32 -11.61 25.30
N ALA A 502 -12.48 -10.60 25.56
CA ALA A 502 -12.37 -9.45 24.66
C ALA A 502 -11.89 -9.85 23.25
N VAL A 503 -10.98 -10.83 23.13
CA VAL A 503 -10.58 -11.38 21.83
C VAL A 503 -11.73 -12.12 21.15
N ALA A 504 -12.48 -12.95 21.89
CA ALA A 504 -13.64 -13.66 21.36
C ALA A 504 -14.71 -12.69 20.81
N ASP A 505 -14.94 -11.55 21.47
CA ASP A 505 -15.84 -10.50 20.98
C ASP A 505 -15.34 -9.84 19.70
N ARG A 506 -14.03 -9.60 19.59
CA ARG A 506 -13.43 -9.09 18.34
C ARG A 506 -13.55 -10.10 17.20
N LEU A 507 -13.34 -11.39 17.47
CA LEU A 507 -13.56 -12.48 16.50
C LEU A 507 -15.03 -12.55 16.06
N ASN A 508 -15.98 -12.37 16.98
CA ASN A 508 -17.42 -12.30 16.65
C ASN A 508 -17.74 -11.12 15.74
N ASN A 509 -17.13 -9.95 15.97
CA ASN A 509 -17.30 -8.80 15.09
C ASN A 509 -16.69 -9.05 13.71
N LEU A 510 -15.49 -9.65 13.65
CA LEU A 510 -14.85 -10.03 12.39
C LEU A 510 -15.72 -11.02 11.59
N LEU A 511 -16.31 -12.02 12.26
CA LEU A 511 -17.23 -12.96 11.63
C LEU A 511 -18.44 -12.24 11.01
N ARG A 512 -19.07 -11.30 11.74
CA ARG A 512 -20.19 -10.51 11.22
C ARG A 512 -19.81 -9.65 10.02
N GLU A 513 -18.59 -9.09 10.02
CA GLU A 513 -18.05 -8.34 8.89
C GLU A 513 -17.83 -9.26 7.68
N LEU A 514 -17.25 -10.44 7.89
CA LEU A 514 -17.03 -11.44 6.85
C LEU A 514 -18.34 -11.96 6.23
N THR A 515 -19.39 -12.17 7.04
CA THR A 515 -20.71 -12.58 6.53
C THR A 515 -21.38 -11.51 5.67
N ARG A 516 -21.13 -10.22 5.95
CA ARG A 516 -21.73 -9.10 5.23
C ARG A 516 -20.89 -8.63 4.03
N SER A 517 -19.62 -9.00 3.98
CA SER A 517 -18.69 -8.59 2.94
C SER A 517 -18.94 -9.38 1.64
N ALA A 518 -18.96 -8.66 0.51
CA ALA A 518 -18.99 -9.26 -0.83
C ALA A 518 -17.58 -9.57 -1.37
N GLU A 519 -16.54 -9.49 -0.52
CA GLU A 519 -15.17 -9.73 -0.95
C GLU A 519 -14.90 -11.19 -1.32
N PRO A 520 -14.10 -11.46 -2.38
CA PRO A 520 -13.82 -12.83 -2.85
C PRO A 520 -13.23 -13.77 -1.79
N TYR A 521 -12.46 -13.23 -0.85
CA TYR A 521 -11.76 -14.02 0.18
C TYR A 521 -12.59 -14.21 1.46
N ALA A 522 -13.72 -13.51 1.62
CA ALA A 522 -14.50 -13.56 2.86
C ALA A 522 -14.97 -14.99 3.17
N GLY A 523 -15.45 -15.72 2.15
CA GLY A 523 -15.86 -17.12 2.30
C GLY A 523 -14.73 -18.07 2.71
N ARG A 524 -13.49 -17.81 2.30
CA ARG A 524 -12.32 -18.65 2.64
C ARG A 524 -11.84 -18.47 4.07
N PHE A 525 -11.89 -17.23 4.59
CA PHE A 525 -11.43 -16.89 5.94
C PHE A 525 -12.51 -17.04 7.02
N HIS A 526 -13.78 -17.12 6.64
CA HIS A 526 -14.89 -17.36 7.58
C HIS A 526 -14.69 -18.62 8.45
N PRO A 527 -14.47 -19.83 7.90
CA PRO A 527 -14.30 -21.04 8.74
C PRO A 527 -13.06 -20.95 9.64
N ILE A 528 -12.02 -20.22 9.23
CA ILE A 528 -10.81 -20.00 10.03
C ILE A 528 -11.13 -19.13 11.26
N ALA A 529 -11.82 -18.01 11.07
CA ALA A 529 -12.25 -17.15 12.17
C ALA A 529 -13.18 -17.89 13.15
N GLU A 530 -14.05 -18.76 12.63
CA GLU A 530 -14.95 -19.57 13.44
C GLU A 530 -14.18 -20.60 14.30
N SER A 531 -13.21 -21.30 13.71
CA SER A 531 -12.32 -22.21 14.44
C SER A 531 -11.55 -21.49 15.55
N TRP A 532 -10.93 -20.35 15.24
CA TRP A 532 -10.20 -19.55 16.24
C TRP A 532 -11.10 -19.09 17.39
N ARG A 533 -12.33 -18.68 17.09
CA ARG A 533 -13.31 -18.31 18.12
C ARG A 533 -13.61 -19.51 19.02
N GLN A 534 -13.83 -20.69 18.46
CA GLN A 534 -14.09 -21.90 19.24
C GLN A 534 -12.92 -22.23 20.17
N ILE A 535 -11.67 -22.16 19.68
CA ILE A 535 -10.45 -22.40 20.47
C ILE A 535 -10.33 -21.40 21.62
N VAL A 536 -10.51 -20.10 21.34
CA VAL A 536 -10.41 -19.03 22.35
C VAL A 536 -11.51 -19.16 23.40
N SER A 537 -12.75 -19.44 22.99
CA SER A 537 -13.87 -19.63 23.91
C SER A 537 -13.69 -20.88 24.79
N ALA A 538 -13.18 -21.98 24.23
CA ALA A 538 -12.90 -23.20 24.99
C ALA A 538 -11.83 -22.95 26.08
N GLN A 539 -10.75 -22.22 25.76
CA GLN A 539 -9.72 -21.88 26.75
C GLN A 539 -10.28 -20.96 27.85
N SER A 540 -11.13 -19.99 27.49
CA SER A 540 -11.80 -19.12 28.47
C SER A 540 -12.70 -19.90 29.43
N GLN A 541 -13.40 -20.92 28.92
CA GLN A 541 -14.20 -21.84 29.76
C GLN A 541 -13.35 -22.66 30.71
N VAL A 542 -12.23 -23.23 30.25
CA VAL A 542 -11.31 -23.96 31.14
C VAL A 542 -10.80 -23.08 32.28
N LEU A 543 -10.44 -21.83 31.99
CA LEU A 543 -10.04 -20.87 33.04
C LEU A 543 -11.19 -20.53 33.99
N ALA A 544 -12.42 -20.49 33.50
CA ALA A 544 -13.60 -20.29 34.34
C ALA A 544 -13.81 -21.49 35.28
N ASP A 545 -13.71 -22.72 34.77
CA ASP A 545 -13.85 -23.95 35.55
C ASP A 545 -12.73 -24.07 36.60
N GLU A 546 -11.48 -23.69 36.25
CA GLU A 546 -10.36 -23.64 37.20
C GLU A 546 -10.58 -22.61 38.31
N ALA A 547 -11.09 -21.42 37.97
CA ALA A 547 -11.42 -20.39 38.94
C ALA A 547 -12.56 -20.84 39.89
N GLU A 548 -13.54 -21.57 39.36
CA GLU A 548 -14.63 -22.17 40.13
C GLU A 548 -14.11 -23.26 41.09
N LEU A 549 -13.24 -24.15 40.61
CA LEU A 549 -12.53 -25.15 41.42
C LEU A 549 -11.71 -24.52 42.54
N ARG A 550 -11.03 -23.41 42.26
CA ARG A 550 -10.25 -22.65 43.25
C ARG A 550 -11.12 -21.80 44.17
N GLN A 551 -12.43 -21.68 43.91
CA GLN A 551 -13.33 -20.80 44.65
C GLN A 551 -12.80 -19.36 44.74
N GLU A 552 -12.21 -18.86 43.65
CA GLU A 552 -11.79 -17.45 43.58
C GLU A 552 -13.02 -16.53 43.59
N ILE A 553 -12.84 -15.31 44.10
CA ILE A 553 -13.87 -14.26 44.14
C ILE A 553 -13.56 -13.30 42.99
N ASP A 554 -14.45 -13.23 42.01
CA ASP A 554 -14.40 -12.19 40.97
C ASP A 554 -14.62 -10.83 41.63
N SER A 555 -13.68 -9.89 41.45
CA SER A 555 -13.80 -8.53 41.99
C SER A 555 -14.68 -7.67 41.09
N PRO A 556 -15.85 -7.18 41.57
CA PRO A 556 -16.72 -6.32 40.78
C PRO A 556 -16.28 -4.85 40.81
N TYR A 557 -15.36 -4.49 41.71
CA TYR A 557 -14.93 -3.12 41.97
C TYR A 557 -13.98 -2.59 40.89
N ILE A 558 -14.20 -1.34 40.47
CA ILE A 558 -13.48 -0.73 39.35
C ILE A 558 -12.76 0.53 39.82
N ILE A 559 -11.43 0.49 39.77
CA ILE A 559 -10.57 1.59 40.25
C ILE A 559 -10.10 2.44 39.07
N GLY A 560 -10.15 3.76 39.23
CA GLY A 560 -9.41 4.70 38.38
C GLY A 560 -10.06 5.07 37.04
N VAL A 561 -11.06 4.32 36.56
CA VAL A 561 -11.82 4.63 35.34
C VAL A 561 -13.28 4.99 35.64
N PRO A 562 -13.89 5.95 34.90
CA PRO A 562 -15.31 6.24 35.04
C PRO A 562 -16.17 5.02 34.69
N LEU A 563 -17.22 4.79 35.49
CA LEU A 563 -18.17 3.72 35.23
C LEU A 563 -19.02 4.10 34.02
N THR A 564 -19.09 3.20 33.05
CA THR A 564 -19.95 3.34 31.86
C THR A 564 -21.25 2.58 32.06
N GLU A 565 -22.15 2.68 31.09
CA GLU A 565 -23.37 1.88 31.07
C GLU A 565 -23.03 0.36 31.06
N ALA A 566 -21.94 -0.09 30.46
CA ALA A 566 -21.67 -1.54 30.41
C ALA A 566 -21.54 -2.23 31.78
N GLN A 567 -21.27 -1.48 32.85
CA GLN A 567 -21.04 -2.03 34.18
C GLN A 567 -22.28 -1.90 35.08
N GLU A 568 -22.60 -2.97 35.81
CA GLU A 568 -23.78 -3.03 36.69
C GLU A 568 -23.55 -2.40 38.08
N ILE A 569 -22.29 -2.12 38.45
CA ILE A 569 -21.90 -1.62 39.78
C ILE A 569 -22.23 -0.14 40.05
N PHE A 570 -22.97 0.54 39.17
CA PHE A 570 -23.35 1.94 39.41
C PHE A 570 -24.48 2.02 40.46
N ILE A 571 -24.11 2.31 41.72
CA ILE A 571 -25.02 2.34 42.88
C ILE A 571 -25.17 3.77 43.41
N GLY A 572 -26.40 4.11 43.83
CA GLY A 572 -26.76 5.38 44.44
C GLY A 572 -27.06 6.50 43.45
N ARG A 573 -27.05 7.75 43.94
CA ARG A 573 -27.29 8.98 43.15
C ARG A 573 -28.69 9.10 42.54
N THR A 574 -29.65 8.38 43.12
CA THR A 574 -31.06 8.44 42.70
C THR A 574 -31.66 9.80 43.05
N ASP A 575 -31.24 10.39 44.16
CA ASP A 575 -31.59 11.74 44.59
C ASP A 575 -31.08 12.82 43.60
N VAL A 576 -29.82 12.74 43.19
CA VAL A 576 -29.20 13.67 42.25
C VAL A 576 -29.84 13.55 40.87
N SER A 577 -30.07 12.32 40.39
CA SER A 577 -30.72 12.11 39.09
C SER A 577 -32.18 12.56 39.07
N ALA A 578 -32.96 12.29 40.13
CA ALA A 578 -34.31 12.82 40.28
C ALA A 578 -34.34 14.36 40.33
N ARG A 579 -33.35 14.97 40.99
CA ARG A 579 -33.21 16.43 41.00
C ARG A 579 -32.88 17.00 39.62
N ILE A 580 -31.97 16.36 38.88
CA ILE A 580 -31.67 16.71 37.49
C ILE A 580 -32.94 16.61 36.66
N GLU A 581 -33.67 15.49 36.73
CA GLU A 581 -34.92 15.30 35.99
C GLU A 581 -35.93 16.42 36.28
N GLN A 582 -36.16 16.73 37.56
CA GLN A 582 -37.06 17.81 37.97
C GLN A 582 -36.68 19.16 37.34
N LEU A 583 -35.37 19.50 37.34
CA LEU A 583 -34.87 20.76 36.79
C LEU A 583 -34.90 20.77 35.25
N LEU A 584 -34.77 19.62 34.60
CA LEU A 584 -34.93 19.50 33.15
C LEU A 584 -36.38 19.75 32.72
N LEU A 585 -37.35 19.26 33.51
CA LEU A 585 -38.78 19.45 33.30
C LEU A 585 -39.30 20.85 33.68
N ASP A 586 -38.52 21.65 34.41
CA ASP A 586 -38.90 23.02 34.77
C ASP A 586 -39.12 23.89 33.52
N ARG A 587 -40.23 24.65 33.51
CA ARG A 587 -40.60 25.61 32.46
C ARG A 587 -39.58 26.75 32.32
N ARG A 588 -38.87 27.12 33.38
CA ARG A 588 -37.82 28.16 33.39
C ARG A 588 -36.54 27.70 32.70
N ARG A 589 -36.37 26.38 32.54
CA ARG A 589 -35.29 25.73 31.81
C ARG A 589 -33.88 26.27 32.12
N PRO A 590 -33.48 26.33 33.40
CA PRO A 590 -32.16 26.83 33.74
C PRO A 590 -31.05 25.91 33.20
N PRO A 591 -29.87 26.44 32.82
CA PRO A 591 -28.69 25.61 32.66
C PRO A 591 -28.30 24.99 34.00
N LEU A 592 -27.67 23.82 33.97
CA LEU A 592 -27.29 23.08 35.17
C LEU A 592 -25.77 23.12 35.33
N LEU A 593 -25.29 23.30 36.56
CA LEU A 593 -23.91 23.04 36.94
C LEU A 593 -23.88 21.84 37.88
N LEU A 594 -23.16 20.81 37.49
CA LEU A 594 -22.80 19.68 38.33
C LEU A 594 -21.42 19.94 38.93
N TYR A 595 -21.39 20.16 40.24
CA TYR A 595 -20.18 20.45 40.99
C TYR A 595 -19.91 19.34 42.00
N GLY A 596 -18.64 19.00 42.21
CA GLY A 596 -18.22 18.08 43.25
C GLY A 596 -16.73 17.75 43.12
N GLN A 597 -16.11 17.17 44.12
CA GLN A 597 -14.66 16.90 44.10
C GLN A 597 -14.22 15.94 42.98
N ARG A 598 -12.91 15.86 42.73
CA ARG A 598 -12.37 14.82 41.84
C ARG A 598 -12.67 13.43 42.41
N ARG A 599 -12.98 12.48 41.54
CA ARG A 599 -13.23 11.06 41.88
C ARG A 599 -14.48 10.76 42.73
N VAL A 600 -15.42 11.70 42.88
CA VAL A 600 -16.75 11.45 43.49
C VAL A 600 -17.78 10.82 42.55
N GLY A 601 -17.38 10.51 41.30
CA GLY A 601 -18.21 9.82 40.33
C GLY A 601 -19.05 10.73 39.41
N LYS A 602 -18.65 12.00 39.21
CA LYS A 602 -19.33 12.93 38.29
C LYS A 602 -19.46 12.36 36.87
N THR A 603 -18.33 12.04 36.24
CA THR A 603 -18.29 11.45 34.88
C THR A 603 -19.03 10.11 34.82
N SER A 604 -18.95 9.29 35.89
CA SER A 604 -19.69 8.02 36.00
C SER A 604 -21.21 8.25 36.00
N LEU A 605 -21.70 9.27 36.71
CA LEU A 605 -23.10 9.67 36.68
C LEU A 605 -23.50 10.12 35.28
N LEU A 606 -22.72 11.01 34.64
CA LEU A 606 -23.03 11.50 33.29
C LEU A 606 -23.11 10.39 32.25
N HIS A 607 -22.24 9.38 32.34
CA HIS A 607 -22.33 8.20 31.49
C HIS A 607 -23.58 7.36 31.75
N ASN A 608 -24.04 7.26 32.98
CA ASN A 608 -25.20 6.45 33.35
C ASN A 608 -26.54 7.21 33.30
N LEU A 609 -26.54 8.54 33.10
CA LEU A 609 -27.77 9.34 33.01
C LEU A 609 -28.73 8.86 31.90
N GLY A 610 -28.23 8.25 30.82
CA GLY A 610 -29.09 7.66 29.79
C GLY A 610 -30.03 6.55 30.30
N ARG A 611 -29.64 5.86 31.37
CA ARG A 611 -30.45 4.82 32.04
C ARG A 611 -31.38 5.39 33.11
N LEU A 612 -30.96 6.49 33.73
CA LEU A 612 -31.66 7.10 34.86
C LEU A 612 -32.74 8.10 34.39
N LEU A 613 -32.57 8.69 33.20
CA LEU A 613 -33.51 9.66 32.64
C LEU A 613 -34.50 9.01 31.66
N PRO A 614 -35.74 9.53 31.56
CA PRO A 614 -36.72 9.08 30.58
C PRO A 614 -36.20 9.06 29.14
N SER A 615 -36.77 8.19 28.30
CA SER A 615 -36.40 8.07 26.88
C SER A 615 -36.65 9.34 26.05
N THR A 616 -37.51 10.24 26.55
CA THR A 616 -37.78 11.56 25.95
C THR A 616 -36.60 12.53 26.07
N ILE A 617 -35.62 12.23 26.93
CA ILE A 617 -34.39 13.00 27.08
C ILE A 617 -33.24 12.23 26.44
N VAL A 618 -32.58 12.86 25.47
CA VAL A 618 -31.44 12.34 24.73
C VAL A 618 -30.16 12.95 25.31
N PRO A 619 -29.34 12.18 26.04
CA PRO A 619 -28.12 12.70 26.62
C PRO A 619 -27.00 12.75 25.57
N LEU A 620 -26.38 13.94 25.45
CA LEU A 620 -25.31 14.25 24.52
C LEU A 620 -24.06 14.59 25.33
N PHE A 621 -23.31 13.56 25.70
CA PHE A 621 -22.08 13.67 26.47
C PHE A 621 -20.90 14.15 25.61
N VAL A 622 -20.20 15.18 26.09
CA VAL A 622 -18.97 15.71 25.51
C VAL A 622 -17.97 15.97 26.63
N ASP A 623 -16.89 15.19 26.66
CA ASP A 623 -15.70 15.48 27.49
C ASP A 623 -14.89 16.58 26.81
N LEU A 624 -14.74 17.74 27.46
CA LEU A 624 -14.06 18.91 26.90
C LEU A 624 -12.53 18.85 26.96
N GLN A 625 -11.91 17.98 27.76
CA GLN A 625 -10.44 17.88 27.81
C GLN A 625 -9.85 17.56 26.44
N GLY A 626 -10.50 16.67 25.69
CA GLY A 626 -10.09 16.27 24.35
C GLY A 626 -10.32 17.34 23.27
N PRO A 627 -11.55 17.84 23.08
CA PRO A 627 -11.89 18.90 22.13
C PRO A 627 -11.13 20.21 22.36
N ALA A 628 -10.98 20.66 23.61
CA ALA A 628 -10.32 21.93 23.93
C ALA A 628 -8.80 21.89 23.72
N SER A 629 -8.16 20.74 23.99
CA SER A 629 -6.69 20.60 23.82
C SER A 629 -6.24 20.39 22.38
N ARG A 630 -7.08 19.76 21.54
CA ARG A 630 -6.74 19.36 20.16
C ARG A 630 -7.20 20.35 19.08
N ALA A 631 -8.12 21.24 19.38
CA ALA A 631 -8.57 22.25 18.43
C ALA A 631 -7.52 23.37 18.32
N GLY A 632 -7.16 23.71 17.07
CA GLY A 632 -6.29 24.85 16.77
C GLY A 632 -7.05 26.15 16.49
N ASP A 633 -8.36 26.04 16.27
CA ASP A 633 -9.30 27.09 15.87
C ASP A 633 -10.73 26.75 16.34
N GLU A 634 -11.64 27.73 16.29
CA GLU A 634 -13.04 27.58 16.71
C GLU A 634 -13.78 26.51 15.88
N ALA A 635 -13.51 26.43 14.57
CA ALA A 635 -14.07 25.40 13.69
C ALA A 635 -13.69 23.98 14.15
N GLY A 636 -12.43 23.76 14.50
CA GLY A 636 -11.96 22.48 15.06
C GLY A 636 -12.64 22.14 16.38
N PHE A 637 -12.88 23.14 17.23
CA PHE A 637 -13.59 22.97 18.51
C PHE A 637 -15.04 22.53 18.30
N LEU A 638 -15.79 23.22 17.43
CA LEU A 638 -17.19 22.92 17.13
C LEU A 638 -17.39 21.54 16.48
N VAL A 639 -16.53 21.15 15.53
CA VAL A 639 -16.55 19.78 14.97
C VAL A 639 -16.31 18.73 16.04
N ASN A 640 -15.40 18.97 16.98
CA ASN A 640 -15.10 18.01 18.04
C ASN A 640 -16.27 17.88 19.03
N ILE A 641 -16.97 18.96 19.35
CA ILE A 641 -18.24 18.93 20.11
C ILE A 641 -19.29 18.12 19.34
N ALA A 642 -19.53 18.42 18.06
CA ALA A 642 -20.50 17.72 17.23
C ALA A 642 -20.22 16.21 17.18
N ARG A 643 -18.95 15.81 16.99
CA ARG A 643 -18.53 14.39 17.04
C ARG A 643 -18.76 13.75 18.41
N GLY A 644 -18.61 14.49 19.50
CA GLY A 644 -18.96 14.05 20.84
C GLY A 644 -20.46 13.74 20.95
N MET A 645 -21.29 14.70 20.55
CA MET A 645 -22.75 14.58 20.54
C MET A 645 -23.22 13.39 19.69
N MET A 646 -22.72 13.25 18.46
CA MET A 646 -23.05 12.15 17.56
C MET A 646 -22.70 10.78 18.15
N ARG A 647 -21.53 10.65 18.77
CA ARG A 647 -21.09 9.40 19.42
C ARG A 647 -21.96 9.07 20.63
N SER A 648 -22.28 10.07 21.45
CA SER A 648 -23.15 9.88 22.62
C SER A 648 -24.57 9.46 22.20
N ALA A 649 -25.17 10.16 21.25
CA ALA A 649 -26.52 9.84 20.75
C ALA A 649 -26.62 8.41 20.21
N ARG A 650 -25.62 7.99 19.41
CA ARG A 650 -25.55 6.63 18.87
C ARG A 650 -25.35 5.58 19.96
N ARG A 651 -24.55 5.87 20.99
CA ARG A 651 -24.28 4.93 22.08
C ARG A 651 -25.49 4.77 23.00
N GLN A 652 -26.08 5.86 23.46
CA GLN A 652 -27.06 5.85 24.56
C GLN A 652 -28.50 5.65 24.09
N ARG A 653 -28.83 6.08 22.87
CA ARG A 653 -30.19 6.03 22.31
C ARG A 653 -30.26 5.39 20.92
N GLN A 654 -29.14 4.83 20.41
CA GLN A 654 -29.03 4.29 19.04
C GLN A 654 -29.48 5.29 17.96
N MET A 655 -29.40 6.59 18.27
CA MET A 655 -29.85 7.66 17.40
C MET A 655 -28.71 8.16 16.53
N VAL A 656 -28.97 8.29 15.22
CA VAL A 656 -28.00 8.79 14.25
C VAL A 656 -28.28 10.26 13.99
N LEU A 657 -27.39 11.13 14.48
CA LEU A 657 -27.43 12.56 14.22
C LEU A 657 -26.77 12.92 12.87
N PRO A 658 -27.15 14.04 12.23
CA PRO A 658 -26.54 14.51 11.00
C PRO A 658 -25.03 14.74 11.16
N SER A 659 -24.26 14.47 10.11
CA SER A 659 -22.80 14.62 10.13
C SER A 659 -22.37 16.07 9.93
N LEU A 660 -21.45 16.56 10.77
CA LEU A 660 -20.78 17.85 10.59
C LEU A 660 -19.30 17.64 10.26
N THR A 661 -18.86 18.11 9.09
CA THR A 661 -17.47 18.05 8.65
C THR A 661 -16.75 19.37 8.92
N ARG A 662 -15.42 19.33 9.04
CA ARG A 662 -14.62 20.55 9.22
C ARG A 662 -14.74 21.48 8.02
N ASP A 663 -14.77 20.92 6.81
CA ASP A 663 -14.89 21.69 5.58
C ASP A 663 -16.17 22.52 5.54
N ALA A 664 -17.26 22.03 6.15
CA ALA A 664 -18.52 22.76 6.25
C ALA A 664 -18.46 23.97 7.19
N LEU A 665 -17.45 24.06 8.06
CA LEU A 665 -17.28 25.13 9.05
C LEU A 665 -16.18 26.14 8.71
N LEU A 666 -15.49 26.01 7.56
CA LEU A 666 -14.31 26.84 7.26
C LEU A 666 -14.63 28.32 7.03
N ASP A 667 -15.79 28.63 6.44
CA ASP A 667 -16.16 30.01 6.10
C ASP A 667 -16.81 30.75 7.28
N ASP A 668 -17.81 30.13 7.91
CA ASP A 668 -18.56 30.68 9.04
C ASP A 668 -18.87 29.58 10.08
N PRO A 669 -17.96 29.33 11.03
CA PRO A 669 -18.07 28.19 11.93
C PRO A 669 -19.33 28.20 12.80
N PHE A 670 -19.74 29.37 13.31
CA PHE A 670 -20.83 29.47 14.29
C PHE A 670 -22.19 29.42 13.60
N THR A 671 -22.39 30.16 12.51
CA THR A 671 -23.64 30.10 11.74
C THR A 671 -23.90 28.69 11.21
N ARG A 672 -22.87 28.03 10.66
CA ARG A 672 -23.00 26.65 10.16
C ARG A 672 -23.24 25.63 11.26
N PHE A 673 -22.68 25.86 12.45
CA PHE A 673 -22.98 25.02 13.61
C PHE A 673 -24.42 25.22 14.09
N GLU A 674 -24.97 26.45 14.05
CA GLU A 674 -26.38 26.70 14.33
C GLU A 674 -27.31 26.03 13.30
N GLU A 675 -27.02 26.13 12.00
CA GLU A 675 -27.78 25.42 10.95
C GLU A 675 -27.76 23.90 11.20
N TRP A 676 -26.61 23.35 11.59
CA TRP A 676 -26.49 21.95 11.95
C TRP A 676 -27.28 21.58 13.21
N LEU A 677 -27.33 22.44 14.22
CA LEU A 677 -28.19 22.23 15.39
C LEU A 677 -29.68 22.20 14.99
N ASP A 678 -30.11 22.96 13.99
CA ASP A 678 -31.49 22.88 13.46
C ASP A 678 -31.77 21.52 12.80
N ASP A 679 -30.79 20.97 12.07
CA ASP A 679 -30.88 19.61 11.54
C ASP A 679 -30.99 18.58 12.68
N VAL A 680 -30.21 18.76 13.75
CA VAL A 680 -30.26 17.91 14.95
C VAL A 680 -31.64 17.99 15.62
N GLU A 681 -32.25 19.18 15.76
CA GLU A 681 -33.60 19.32 16.32
C GLU A 681 -34.68 18.64 15.49
N ARG A 682 -34.53 18.61 14.17
CA ARG A 682 -35.43 17.88 13.27
C ARG A 682 -35.35 16.37 13.50
N VAL A 683 -34.16 15.83 13.72
CA VAL A 683 -33.96 14.40 14.05
C VAL A 683 -34.46 14.05 15.45
N LEU A 684 -34.26 14.95 16.43
CA LEU A 684 -34.75 14.74 17.80
C LEU A 684 -36.28 14.69 17.90
N GLY A 685 -36.99 15.37 16.99
CA GLY A 685 -38.45 15.39 16.96
C GLY A 685 -39.02 16.04 18.24
N PRO A 686 -39.90 15.36 19.01
CA PRO A 686 -40.43 15.90 20.26
C PRO A 686 -39.46 15.78 21.45
N ASN A 687 -38.35 15.06 21.29
CA ASN A 687 -37.43 14.77 22.39
C ASN A 687 -36.55 15.98 22.74
N MET A 688 -36.10 16.02 23.99
CA MET A 688 -35.20 17.04 24.50
C MET A 688 -33.75 16.55 24.45
N ALA A 689 -32.81 17.38 24.00
CA ALA A 689 -31.38 17.11 24.08
C ALA A 689 -30.80 17.68 25.37
N LEU A 690 -30.06 16.85 26.11
CA LEU A 690 -29.25 17.26 27.26
C LEU A 690 -27.78 17.26 26.86
N LEU A 691 -27.25 18.42 26.50
CA LEU A 691 -25.83 18.63 26.21
C LEU A 691 -25.05 18.67 27.53
N MET A 692 -24.29 17.62 27.79
CA MET A 692 -23.46 17.49 29.00
C MET A 692 -22.01 17.76 28.63
N LEU A 693 -21.47 18.88 29.11
CA LEU A 693 -20.09 19.27 28.92
C LEU A 693 -19.30 18.94 30.18
N ASP A 694 -18.52 17.87 30.14
CA ASP A 694 -17.68 17.43 31.27
C ASP A 694 -16.30 18.10 31.23
N GLU A 695 -15.71 18.31 32.42
CA GLU A 695 -14.41 18.96 32.62
C GLU A 695 -14.32 20.33 31.92
N PHE A 696 -15.31 21.20 32.18
CA PHE A 696 -15.38 22.52 31.53
C PHE A 696 -14.18 23.43 31.87
N GLU A 697 -13.42 23.13 32.93
CA GLU A 697 -12.18 23.83 33.28
C GLU A 697 -11.13 23.74 32.19
N ALA A 698 -11.14 22.68 31.37
CA ALA A 698 -10.27 22.57 30.21
C ALA A 698 -10.52 23.69 29.19
N LEU A 699 -11.78 24.08 29.01
CA LEU A 699 -12.15 25.20 28.15
C LEU A 699 -11.70 26.53 28.77
N GLU A 700 -11.91 26.71 30.08
CA GLU A 700 -11.46 27.92 30.79
C GLU A 700 -9.95 28.15 30.65
N GLN A 701 -9.13 27.09 30.80
CA GLN A 701 -7.69 27.20 30.61
C GLN A 701 -7.30 27.64 29.19
N MET A 702 -8.08 27.27 28.17
CA MET A 702 -7.82 27.68 26.79
C MET A 702 -8.26 29.11 26.52
N LEU A 703 -9.39 29.53 27.11
CA LEU A 703 -9.85 30.92 27.11
C LEU A 703 -8.84 31.84 27.78
N ALA A 704 -8.33 31.45 28.96
CA ALA A 704 -7.29 32.19 29.68
C ALA A 704 -5.98 32.32 28.89
N LYS A 705 -5.66 31.35 28.01
CA LYS A 705 -4.50 31.38 27.12
C LYS A 705 -4.75 32.15 25.81
N GLY A 706 -5.96 32.70 25.61
CA GLY A 706 -6.33 33.45 24.40
C GLY A 706 -6.40 32.61 23.12
N ARG A 707 -6.62 31.28 23.24
CA ARG A 707 -6.71 30.40 22.06
C ARG A 707 -8.06 30.48 21.34
N PHE A 708 -9.11 30.85 22.07
CA PHE A 708 -10.45 31.09 21.53
C PHE A 708 -10.94 32.43 22.03
N ASP A 709 -11.78 33.11 21.25
CA ASP A 709 -12.46 34.31 21.70
C ASP A 709 -13.54 33.96 22.74
N GLU A 710 -13.37 34.47 23.95
CA GLU A 710 -14.28 34.28 25.08
C GLU A 710 -15.70 34.77 24.79
N ALA A 711 -15.82 35.97 24.20
CA ALA A 711 -17.13 36.56 23.93
C ALA A 711 -17.91 35.75 22.90
N VAL A 712 -17.20 35.14 21.94
CA VAL A 712 -17.81 34.33 20.88
C VAL A 712 -18.25 32.97 21.42
N ILE A 713 -17.37 32.24 22.12
CA ILE A 713 -17.69 30.89 22.64
C ILE A 713 -18.76 30.94 23.74
N LEU A 714 -18.59 31.83 24.72
CA LEU A 714 -19.57 31.97 25.81
C LEU A 714 -20.86 32.60 25.31
N GLY A 715 -20.78 33.51 24.33
CA GLY A 715 -21.92 34.04 23.61
C GLY A 715 -22.75 32.96 22.92
N MET A 716 -22.09 32.01 22.24
CA MET A 716 -22.75 30.86 21.61
C MET A 716 -23.45 29.95 22.63
N LEU A 717 -22.78 29.61 23.74
CA LEU A 717 -23.39 28.79 24.80
C LEU A 717 -24.61 29.50 25.40
N ARG A 718 -24.51 30.81 25.64
CA ARG A 718 -25.63 31.63 26.11
C ARG A 718 -26.77 31.65 25.09
N HIS A 719 -26.46 31.83 23.80
CA HIS A 719 -27.46 31.81 22.74
C HIS A 719 -28.21 30.47 22.69
N LEU A 720 -27.47 29.35 22.75
CA LEU A 720 -28.04 28.00 22.80
C LEU A 720 -28.95 27.81 24.01
N ILE A 721 -28.55 28.26 25.20
CA ILE A 721 -29.38 28.19 26.41
C ILE A 721 -30.65 29.05 26.29
N GLN A 722 -30.56 30.24 25.69
CA GLN A 722 -31.67 31.21 25.65
C GLN A 722 -32.68 30.95 24.53
N HIS A 723 -32.21 30.51 23.36
CA HIS A 723 -33.04 30.47 22.14
C HIS A 723 -33.44 29.06 21.70
N ARG A 724 -32.81 28.01 22.23
CA ARG A 724 -33.13 26.62 21.86
C ARG A 724 -33.81 25.85 22.99
N PRO A 725 -35.15 25.88 23.10
CA PRO A 725 -35.88 25.30 24.23
C PRO A 725 -35.77 23.77 24.33
N ARG A 726 -35.37 23.10 23.24
CA ARG A 726 -35.14 21.65 23.18
C ARG A 726 -33.72 21.26 23.60
N PHE A 727 -32.80 22.21 23.73
CA PHE A 727 -31.46 21.97 24.24
C PHE A 727 -31.35 22.42 25.69
N LYS A 728 -30.86 21.53 26.53
CA LYS A 728 -30.48 21.81 27.92
C LYS A 728 -28.99 21.63 28.05
N VAL A 729 -28.33 22.55 28.74
CA VAL A 729 -26.90 22.48 29.00
C VAL A 729 -26.67 22.08 30.45
N LEU A 730 -25.85 21.06 30.64
CA LEU A 730 -25.29 20.65 31.92
C LEU A 730 -23.78 20.76 31.83
N LEU A 731 -23.19 21.60 32.67
CA LEU A 731 -21.74 21.72 32.83
C LEU A 731 -21.30 20.88 34.02
N SER A 732 -20.18 20.17 33.92
CA SER A 732 -19.64 19.37 35.02
C SER A 732 -18.18 19.74 35.29
N GLY A 733 -17.87 20.00 36.56
CA GLY A 733 -16.52 20.39 37.00
C GLY A 733 -16.25 20.09 38.47
N SER A 734 -15.00 20.31 38.85
CA SER A 734 -14.44 20.17 40.20
C SER A 734 -14.36 21.49 40.97
N HIS A 735 -14.65 22.62 40.34
CA HIS A 735 -14.61 23.97 40.91
C HIS A 735 -15.99 24.64 40.87
N THR A 736 -16.27 25.52 41.83
CA THR A 736 -17.54 26.26 41.87
C THR A 736 -17.55 27.40 40.83
N LEU A 737 -18.73 27.86 40.39
CA LEU A 737 -18.83 29.00 39.47
C LEU A 737 -18.32 30.32 40.06
N GLU A 738 -18.29 30.44 41.38
CA GLU A 738 -17.75 31.61 42.08
C GLU A 738 -16.24 31.77 41.85
N GLU A 739 -15.54 30.66 41.61
CA GLU A 739 -14.14 30.63 41.18
C GLU A 739 -13.97 31.02 39.70
N PHE A 740 -15.05 31.05 38.91
CA PHE A 740 -15.07 31.40 37.49
C PHE A 740 -15.85 32.69 37.22
N GLN A 741 -15.34 33.82 37.72
CA GLN A 741 -15.94 35.15 37.55
C GLN A 741 -16.39 35.47 36.11
N ARG A 742 -15.67 34.96 35.11
CA ARG A 742 -15.96 35.15 33.67
C ARG A 742 -17.31 34.57 33.25
N TRP A 743 -17.63 33.36 33.72
CA TRP A 743 -18.85 32.63 33.36
C TRP A 743 -20.09 33.14 34.07
N SER A 744 -19.93 33.75 35.24
CA SER A 744 -21.04 34.29 36.06
C SER A 744 -21.93 35.28 35.29
N SER A 745 -21.34 36.04 34.36
CA SER A 745 -22.05 37.02 33.53
C SER A 745 -22.85 36.40 32.38
N TYR A 746 -22.46 35.22 31.89
CA TYR A 746 -23.12 34.51 30.79
C TYR A 746 -24.16 33.49 31.27
N LEU A 747 -24.04 33.02 32.52
CA LEU A 747 -24.88 31.96 33.12
C LEU A 747 -25.62 32.40 34.39
N ILE A 748 -26.25 33.58 34.35
CA ILE A 748 -26.88 34.24 35.52
C ILE A 748 -27.96 33.37 36.22
N ASN A 749 -28.62 32.45 35.49
CA ASN A 749 -29.72 31.63 36.01
C ASN A 749 -29.36 30.13 36.18
N VAL A 750 -28.08 29.80 36.30
CA VAL A 750 -27.63 28.41 36.45
C VAL A 750 -28.06 27.81 37.79
N GLN A 751 -28.52 26.56 37.76
CA GLN A 751 -28.83 25.80 38.96
C GLN A 751 -27.65 24.89 39.31
N VAL A 752 -27.10 25.07 40.50
CA VAL A 752 -25.97 24.28 40.99
C VAL A 752 -26.49 23.02 41.68
N ILE A 753 -25.95 21.88 41.29
CA ILE A 753 -26.19 20.56 41.87
C ILE A 753 -24.86 20.05 42.41
N HIS A 754 -24.76 19.92 43.73
CA HIS A 754 -23.58 19.37 44.38
C HIS A 754 -23.62 17.84 44.43
N ILE A 755 -22.52 17.19 44.06
CA ILE A 755 -22.26 15.76 44.22
C ILE A 755 -21.18 15.58 45.29
N GLY A 756 -21.63 15.29 46.51
CA GLY A 756 -20.77 14.90 47.63
C GLY A 756 -20.54 13.39 47.68
N TYR A 757 -20.24 12.84 48.86
CA TYR A 757 -20.05 11.40 49.06
C TYR A 757 -21.36 10.60 48.97
N LEU A 758 -21.26 9.27 48.91
CA LEU A 758 -22.43 8.39 48.94
C LEU A 758 -23.03 8.37 50.35
N GLN A 759 -24.35 8.26 50.42
CA GLN A 759 -25.02 8.10 51.71
C GLN A 759 -24.58 6.79 52.38
N PRO A 760 -24.62 6.69 53.73
CA PRO A 760 -24.23 5.47 54.45
C PRO A 760 -24.93 4.21 53.95
N ALA A 761 -26.22 4.31 53.60
CA ALA A 761 -27.00 3.20 53.05
C ALA A 761 -26.52 2.80 51.64
N GLU A 762 -26.25 3.77 50.76
CA GLU A 762 -25.73 3.53 49.41
C GLU A 762 -24.30 2.95 49.46
N THR A 763 -23.47 3.43 50.38
CA THR A 763 -22.12 2.91 50.62
C THR A 763 -22.18 1.47 51.09
N ARG A 764 -23.05 1.16 52.06
CA ARG A 764 -23.25 -0.22 52.52
C ARG A 764 -23.71 -1.12 51.37
N GLN A 765 -24.63 -0.66 50.54
CA GLN A 765 -25.06 -1.41 49.36
C GLN A 765 -23.90 -1.67 48.40
N LEU A 766 -23.07 -0.65 48.12
CA LEU A 766 -21.89 -0.81 47.26
C LEU A 766 -20.87 -1.81 47.82
N VAL A 767 -20.71 -1.87 49.14
CA VAL A 767 -19.78 -2.81 49.82
C VAL A 767 -20.34 -4.24 49.87
N GLU A 768 -21.60 -4.39 50.25
CA GLU A 768 -22.19 -5.71 50.56
C GLU A 768 -22.82 -6.37 49.33
N ALA A 769 -23.32 -5.59 48.38
CA ALA A 769 -24.03 -6.05 47.19
C ALA A 769 -23.74 -5.16 45.96
N PRO A 770 -22.47 -5.06 45.51
CA PRO A 770 -22.08 -4.30 44.32
C PRO A 770 -22.72 -4.82 43.02
N VAL A 771 -22.95 -6.12 42.94
CA VAL A 771 -23.59 -6.81 41.80
C VAL A 771 -24.54 -7.89 42.35
N PRO A 772 -25.54 -8.34 41.57
CA PRO A 772 -26.35 -9.49 41.94
C PRO A 772 -25.46 -10.70 42.25
N GLU A 773 -25.80 -11.44 43.31
CA GLU A 773 -25.09 -12.67 43.72
C GLU A 773 -23.59 -12.51 44.04
N PHE A 774 -23.20 -11.37 44.59
CA PHE A 774 -21.82 -11.16 45.02
C PHE A 774 -21.34 -12.20 46.05
N ALA A 775 -20.21 -12.83 45.77
CA ALA A 775 -19.78 -14.03 46.47
C ALA A 775 -19.06 -13.78 47.81
N LEU A 776 -18.62 -12.55 48.08
CA LEU A 776 -18.00 -12.16 49.35
C LEU A 776 -19.04 -11.56 50.30
N ARG A 777 -19.19 -12.13 51.50
CA ARG A 777 -20.03 -11.57 52.55
C ARG A 777 -19.20 -10.73 53.50
N TYR A 778 -19.77 -9.64 54.01
CA TYR A 778 -19.12 -8.79 55.02
C TYR A 778 -19.78 -8.98 56.37
N GLN A 779 -18.98 -9.05 57.43
CA GLN A 779 -19.49 -8.87 58.78
C GLN A 779 -19.94 -7.42 58.96
N ALA A 780 -20.97 -7.20 59.80
CA ALA A 780 -21.50 -5.86 60.06
C ALA A 780 -20.41 -4.86 60.51
N ASP A 781 -19.45 -5.30 61.33
CA ASP A 781 -18.34 -4.46 61.79
C ASP A 781 -17.31 -4.19 60.69
N ALA A 782 -17.10 -5.12 59.75
CA ALA A 782 -16.22 -4.92 58.60
C ALA A 782 -16.81 -3.87 57.63
N SER A 783 -18.10 -4.00 57.31
CA SER A 783 -18.85 -3.05 56.48
C SER A 783 -18.88 -1.64 57.10
N ARG A 784 -19.15 -1.55 58.42
CA ARG A 784 -19.03 -0.28 59.15
C ARG A 784 -17.62 0.29 59.08
N ARG A 785 -16.59 -0.55 59.24
CA ARG A 785 -15.21 -0.08 59.19
C ARG A 785 -14.82 0.49 57.83
N VAL A 786 -15.28 -0.12 56.73
CA VAL A 786 -15.10 0.43 55.37
C VAL A 786 -15.76 1.81 55.27
N LEU A 787 -16.96 1.97 55.80
CA LEU A 787 -17.64 3.27 55.84
C LEU A 787 -16.86 4.29 56.67
N ASP A 788 -16.38 3.94 57.87
CA ASP A 788 -15.62 4.84 58.74
C ASP A 788 -14.33 5.33 58.07
N LEU A 789 -13.62 4.42 57.38
CA LEU A 789 -12.37 4.71 56.67
C LEU A 789 -12.58 5.64 55.47
N THR A 790 -13.71 5.52 54.77
CA THR A 790 -13.93 6.15 53.45
C THR A 790 -14.94 7.29 53.47
N GLN A 791 -15.77 7.40 54.52
CA GLN A 791 -16.96 8.28 54.59
C GLN A 791 -17.88 8.18 53.37
N GLY A 792 -17.88 7.05 52.66
CA GLY A 792 -18.67 6.90 51.44
C GLY A 792 -18.09 7.56 50.20
N HIS A 793 -16.80 7.96 50.20
CA HIS A 793 -16.14 8.44 49.00
C HIS A 793 -16.06 7.32 47.94
N PRO A 794 -16.74 7.42 46.78
CA PRO A 794 -16.94 6.30 45.85
C PRO A 794 -15.65 5.60 45.40
N PHE A 795 -14.63 6.37 45.03
CA PHE A 795 -13.34 5.83 44.61
C PHE A 795 -12.62 5.08 45.74
N LEU A 796 -12.66 5.59 46.98
CA LEU A 796 -11.98 4.97 48.12
C LEU A 796 -12.70 3.71 48.59
N VAL A 797 -14.05 3.70 48.53
CA VAL A 797 -14.85 2.49 48.78
C VAL A 797 -14.48 1.40 47.78
N GLN A 798 -14.47 1.70 46.48
CA GLN A 798 -14.10 0.71 45.46
C GLN A 798 -12.65 0.26 45.60
N LEU A 799 -11.73 1.16 45.93
CA LEU A 799 -10.33 0.85 46.17
C LEU A 799 -10.16 -0.13 47.33
N ILE A 800 -10.67 0.20 48.52
CA ILE A 800 -10.49 -0.67 49.70
C ILE A 800 -11.20 -2.01 49.49
N CYS A 801 -12.37 -2.03 48.86
CA CYS A 801 -13.09 -3.28 48.61
C CYS A 801 -12.40 -4.18 47.57
N ALA A 802 -11.77 -3.61 46.54
CA ALA A 802 -10.95 -4.37 45.61
C ALA A 802 -9.75 -5.02 46.32
N GLU A 803 -9.07 -4.28 47.19
CA GLU A 803 -7.96 -4.81 48.00
C GLU A 803 -8.42 -5.90 48.97
N ILE A 804 -9.61 -5.77 49.56
CA ILE A 804 -10.19 -6.83 50.39
C ILE A 804 -10.44 -8.09 49.57
N VAL A 805 -10.97 -7.97 48.35
CA VAL A 805 -11.18 -9.15 47.47
C VAL A 805 -9.84 -9.79 47.10
N ALA A 806 -8.83 -8.99 46.75
CA ALA A 806 -7.48 -9.48 46.46
C ALA A 806 -6.89 -10.25 47.66
N LEU A 807 -6.92 -9.64 48.86
CA LEU A 807 -6.48 -10.27 50.11
C LEU A 807 -7.23 -11.59 50.38
N LYS A 808 -8.55 -11.62 50.17
CA LYS A 808 -9.34 -12.84 50.35
C LYS A 808 -8.97 -13.92 49.35
N ASN A 809 -8.64 -13.57 48.11
CA ASN A 809 -8.19 -14.55 47.13
C ASN A 809 -6.82 -15.17 47.47
N GLU A 810 -5.97 -14.49 48.24
CA GLU A 810 -4.70 -15.04 48.73
C GLU A 810 -4.88 -16.03 49.90
N GLN A 811 -5.97 -15.92 50.65
CA GLN A 811 -6.27 -16.79 51.79
C GLN A 811 -6.78 -18.19 51.36
N PRO A 812 -6.75 -19.20 52.25
CA PRO A 812 -7.35 -20.51 51.98
C PRO A 812 -8.86 -20.41 51.67
N SER A 813 -9.36 -21.28 50.79
CA SER A 813 -10.76 -21.27 50.28
C SER A 813 -11.84 -21.12 51.37
N VAL A 814 -11.65 -21.77 52.52
CA VAL A 814 -12.56 -21.74 53.68
C VAL A 814 -12.75 -20.33 54.25
N GLN A 815 -11.75 -19.45 54.14
CA GLN A 815 -11.76 -18.10 54.72
C GLN A 815 -12.17 -17.01 53.72
N ARG A 816 -12.27 -17.34 52.43
CA ARG A 816 -12.46 -16.36 51.35
C ARG A 816 -13.81 -15.67 51.42
N ARG A 817 -14.88 -16.40 51.74
CA ARG A 817 -16.27 -15.92 51.57
C ARG A 817 -16.79 -15.00 52.68
N LEU A 818 -15.97 -14.69 53.70
CA LEU A 818 -16.33 -13.79 54.79
C LEU A 818 -15.21 -12.78 55.07
N ALA A 819 -15.50 -11.49 54.93
CA ALA A 819 -14.64 -10.38 55.31
C ALA A 819 -14.89 -9.94 56.77
N LEU A 820 -13.82 -9.92 57.56
CA LEU A 820 -13.78 -9.46 58.94
C LEU A 820 -13.20 -8.04 59.02
N ARG A 821 -13.36 -7.40 60.18
CA ARG A 821 -12.77 -6.06 60.42
C ARG A 821 -11.25 -6.05 60.27
N GLU A 822 -10.58 -7.12 60.67
CA GLU A 822 -9.12 -7.25 60.56
C GLU A 822 -8.67 -7.26 59.09
N ASP A 823 -9.40 -7.95 58.20
CA ASP A 823 -9.11 -7.95 56.76
C ASP A 823 -9.20 -6.54 56.16
N VAL A 824 -10.17 -5.74 56.62
CA VAL A 824 -10.31 -4.33 56.20
C VAL A 824 -9.09 -3.51 56.62
N GLU A 825 -8.59 -3.67 57.85
CA GLU A 825 -7.39 -2.97 58.31
C GLU A 825 -6.13 -3.45 57.58
N THR A 826 -6.00 -4.74 57.30
CA THR A 826 -4.89 -5.28 56.50
C THR A 826 -4.89 -4.70 55.09
N ALA A 827 -6.06 -4.51 54.48
CA ALA A 827 -6.21 -3.95 53.14
C ALA A 827 -5.87 -2.44 53.04
N VAL A 828 -5.78 -1.71 54.16
CA VAL A 828 -5.50 -0.27 54.15
C VAL A 828 -4.12 0.05 53.57
N LEU A 829 -3.09 -0.72 53.94
CA LEU A 829 -1.73 -0.45 53.47
C LEU A 829 -1.60 -0.65 51.94
N PRO A 830 -2.04 -1.78 51.36
CA PRO A 830 -2.12 -1.95 49.91
C PRO A 830 -2.96 -0.85 49.23
N ALA A 831 -4.10 -0.46 49.82
CA ALA A 831 -4.95 0.60 49.26
C ALA A 831 -4.22 1.96 49.17
N LEU A 832 -3.42 2.32 50.18
CA LEU A 832 -2.61 3.54 50.15
C LEU A 832 -1.50 3.48 49.09
N GLU A 833 -0.97 2.28 48.81
CA GLU A 833 0.09 2.06 47.82
C GLU A 833 -0.47 2.07 46.39
N HIS A 834 -1.50 1.26 46.11
CA HIS A 834 -2.16 1.20 44.81
C HIS A 834 -2.93 2.49 44.48
N GLY A 835 -3.47 3.17 45.49
CA GLY A 835 -4.12 4.48 45.38
C GLY A 835 -3.17 5.68 45.41
N SER A 836 -1.85 5.48 45.47
CA SER A 836 -0.87 6.54 45.76
C SER A 836 -0.97 7.77 44.85
N PHE A 837 -1.31 7.61 43.57
CA PHE A 837 -1.51 8.74 42.65
C PHE A 837 -2.69 9.64 43.04
N PHE A 838 -3.78 9.07 43.57
CA PHE A 838 -4.91 9.85 44.04
C PHE A 838 -4.52 10.71 45.24
N PHE A 839 -3.87 10.12 46.24
CA PHE A 839 -3.46 10.84 47.44
C PHE A 839 -2.36 11.86 47.15
N ALA A 840 -1.39 11.52 46.29
CA ALA A 840 -0.35 12.45 45.87
C ALA A 840 -0.90 13.64 45.05
N ASP A 841 -1.96 13.44 44.26
CA ASP A 841 -2.63 14.54 43.56
C ASP A 841 -3.27 15.52 44.53
N ILE A 842 -3.91 15.02 45.60
CA ILE A 842 -4.46 15.87 46.67
C ILE A 842 -3.32 16.70 47.28
N GLU A 843 -2.25 16.05 47.75
CA GLU A 843 -1.12 16.69 48.44
C GLU A 843 -0.36 17.70 47.57
N LYS A 844 -0.15 17.41 46.27
CA LYS A 844 0.75 18.21 45.41
C LYS A 844 0.05 19.19 44.48
N ASN A 845 -1.19 18.88 44.06
CA ASN A 845 -1.85 19.63 42.99
C ASN A 845 -3.16 20.30 43.44
N GLN A 846 -3.79 19.84 44.53
CA GLN A 846 -5.08 20.37 44.97
C GLN A 846 -4.98 21.31 46.18
N VAL A 847 -3.97 21.14 47.03
CA VAL A 847 -3.76 22.01 48.20
C VAL A 847 -2.49 22.82 48.02
N ASP A 848 -2.47 24.03 48.58
CA ASP A 848 -1.27 24.86 48.62
C ASP A 848 -0.34 24.44 49.78
N GLY A 849 0.83 25.08 49.88
CA GLY A 849 1.85 24.71 50.88
C GLY A 849 1.35 24.85 52.32
N VAL A 850 0.54 25.87 52.61
CA VAL A 850 0.01 26.12 53.95
C VAL A 850 -1.08 25.10 54.30
N ALA A 851 -2.01 24.85 53.39
CA ALA A 851 -3.06 23.85 53.57
C ALA A 851 -2.48 22.43 53.73
N ALA A 852 -1.42 22.08 52.99
CA ALA A 852 -0.73 20.81 53.16
C ALA A 852 -0.12 20.65 54.56
N GLU A 853 0.48 21.73 55.10
CA GLU A 853 1.05 21.75 56.46
C GLU A 853 -0.04 21.61 57.53
N VAL A 854 -1.16 22.33 57.38
CA VAL A 854 -2.34 22.18 58.25
C VAL A 854 -2.85 20.74 58.25
N LEU A 855 -2.97 20.11 57.08
CA LEU A 855 -3.40 18.71 56.96
C LEU A 855 -2.42 17.75 57.66
N ARG A 856 -1.10 17.96 57.53
CA ARG A 856 -0.08 17.15 58.23
C ARG A 856 -0.19 17.27 59.74
N LEU A 857 -0.40 18.48 60.27
CA LEU A 857 -0.55 18.72 61.70
C LEU A 857 -1.81 18.06 62.27
N ILE A 858 -2.94 18.19 61.58
CA ILE A 858 -4.19 17.52 61.98
C ILE A 858 -4.00 15.99 61.94
N ALA A 859 -3.28 15.47 60.93
CA ALA A 859 -3.12 14.02 60.75
C ALA A 859 -2.35 13.34 61.89
N GLN A 860 -1.45 14.06 62.58
CA GLN A 860 -0.66 13.56 63.72
C GLN A 860 -1.49 13.30 64.98
N HIS A 861 -2.66 13.92 65.12
CA HIS A 861 -3.49 13.83 66.34
C HIS A 861 -4.39 12.59 66.40
N GLY A 862 -4.33 11.72 65.38
CA GLY A 862 -5.04 10.45 65.34
C GLY A 862 -6.43 10.51 64.70
N GLU A 863 -7.06 9.34 64.58
CA GLU A 863 -8.38 9.18 63.98
C GLU A 863 -9.48 9.84 64.84
N GLY A 864 -10.33 10.66 64.21
CA GLY A 864 -11.50 11.27 64.86
C GLY A 864 -11.22 12.46 65.80
N THR A 865 -9.95 12.78 66.09
CA THR A 865 -9.56 13.87 66.99
C THR A 865 -9.74 15.25 66.35
N ALA A 866 -10.43 16.15 67.06
CA ALA A 866 -10.55 17.55 66.67
C ALA A 866 -9.33 18.36 67.16
N VAL A 867 -8.70 19.12 66.25
CA VAL A 867 -7.57 19.98 66.58
C VAL A 867 -8.05 21.43 66.74
N PRO A 868 -7.86 22.05 67.92
CA PRO A 868 -8.28 23.43 68.15
C PRO A 868 -7.56 24.39 67.21
N ARG A 869 -8.29 25.42 66.75
CA ARG A 869 -7.73 26.49 65.90
C ARG A 869 -6.46 27.11 66.49
N GLN A 870 -6.40 27.28 67.81
CA GLN A 870 -5.23 27.83 68.51
C GLN A 870 -3.95 27.03 68.26
N VAL A 871 -4.05 25.71 68.19
CA VAL A 871 -2.90 24.83 67.92
C VAL A 871 -2.40 25.01 66.48
N LEU A 872 -3.28 25.31 65.53
CA LEU A 872 -2.90 25.51 64.12
C LEU A 872 -2.24 26.87 63.87
N VAL A 873 -2.57 27.89 64.67
CA VAL A 873 -2.01 29.25 64.54
C VAL A 873 -0.51 29.26 64.77
N ASP A 874 -0.01 28.45 65.71
CA ASP A 874 1.40 28.45 66.11
C ASP A 874 2.36 27.92 65.03
N TYR A 875 1.82 27.24 63.99
CA TYR A 875 2.62 26.57 62.96
C TYR A 875 2.49 27.21 61.58
N VAL A 876 1.58 28.17 61.38
CA VAL A 876 1.31 28.77 60.07
C VAL A 876 1.87 30.20 59.99
N PRO A 877 2.52 30.59 58.88
CA PRO A 877 3.21 31.89 58.76
C PRO A 877 2.34 33.13 58.92
N SER A 878 1.02 33.05 58.68
CA SER A 878 0.11 34.17 58.91
C SER A 878 -1.32 33.70 59.23
N LEU A 879 -2.01 34.45 60.10
CA LEU A 879 -3.41 34.21 60.43
C LEU A 879 -4.32 34.27 59.19
N MET A 880 -4.07 35.20 58.27
CA MET A 880 -4.89 35.34 57.06
C MET A 880 -4.73 34.12 56.12
N ALA A 881 -3.50 33.61 55.96
CA ALA A 881 -3.26 32.40 55.18
C ALA A 881 -3.88 31.16 55.84
N LEU A 882 -3.88 31.07 57.17
CA LEU A 882 -4.54 29.98 57.89
C LEU A 882 -6.05 30.00 57.66
N GLU A 883 -6.70 31.15 57.78
CA GLU A 883 -8.15 31.26 57.54
C GLU A 883 -8.51 30.89 56.09
N GLN A 884 -7.73 31.38 55.12
CA GLN A 884 -7.94 31.04 53.72
C GLN A 884 -7.75 29.55 53.47
N ALA A 885 -6.69 28.94 54.02
CA ALA A 885 -6.45 27.51 53.92
C ALA A 885 -7.57 26.68 54.56
N LEU A 886 -8.06 27.07 55.74
CA LEU A 886 -9.16 26.37 56.42
C LEU A 886 -10.45 26.41 55.60
N VAL A 887 -10.80 27.59 55.06
CA VAL A 887 -11.95 27.75 54.16
C VAL A 887 -11.78 26.88 52.92
N ASP A 888 -10.63 26.93 52.26
CA ASP A 888 -10.35 26.16 51.04
C ASP A 888 -10.40 24.64 51.31
N LEU A 889 -9.87 24.17 52.44
CA LEU A 889 -9.90 22.77 52.83
C LEU A 889 -11.31 22.28 53.19
N GLN A 890 -12.15 23.12 53.78
CA GLN A 890 -13.56 22.83 54.05
C GLN A 890 -14.38 22.81 52.76
N HIS A 891 -14.16 23.77 51.85
CA HIS A 891 -14.81 23.79 50.54
C HIS A 891 -14.44 22.56 49.70
N ARG A 892 -13.22 22.05 49.87
CA ARG A 892 -12.76 20.78 49.28
C ARG A 892 -13.17 19.55 50.09
N GLU A 893 -14.01 19.69 51.11
CA GLU A 893 -14.49 18.62 52.02
C GLU A 893 -13.36 17.64 52.46
N LEU A 894 -12.15 18.17 52.71
CA LEU A 894 -11.03 17.40 53.25
C LEU A 894 -11.08 17.40 54.78
N ILE A 895 -11.55 18.52 55.35
CA ILE A 895 -11.74 18.73 56.78
C ILE A 895 -13.16 19.19 57.06
N GLU A 896 -13.63 18.92 58.27
CA GLU A 896 -14.88 19.45 58.80
C GLU A 896 -14.64 20.17 60.13
N GLN A 897 -15.50 21.15 60.43
CA GLN A 897 -15.51 21.84 61.71
C GLN A 897 -16.46 21.12 62.66
N VAL A 898 -15.95 20.77 63.83
CA VAL A 898 -16.70 20.10 64.91
C VAL A 898 -16.54 20.86 66.22
N GLU A 899 -17.35 20.52 67.22
CA GLU A 899 -17.17 21.06 68.57
C GLU A 899 -15.74 20.75 69.06
N GLY A 900 -14.94 21.80 69.24
CA GLY A 900 -13.55 21.69 69.69
C GLY A 900 -12.47 21.93 68.62
N GLY A 901 -12.80 22.04 67.33
CA GLY A 901 -11.82 22.39 66.30
C GLY A 901 -12.09 21.81 64.92
N TYR A 902 -11.03 21.46 64.21
CA TYR A 902 -11.06 20.88 62.86
C TYR A 902 -10.55 19.44 62.86
N ARG A 903 -11.17 18.56 62.07
CA ARG A 903 -10.70 17.19 61.86
C ARG A 903 -10.83 16.77 60.41
N PHE A 904 -10.12 15.71 60.03
CA PHE A 904 -10.32 15.09 58.71
C PHE A 904 -11.72 14.53 58.58
N GLN A 905 -12.32 14.75 57.42
CA GLN A 905 -13.57 14.10 57.08
C GLN A 905 -13.29 12.62 56.75
N VAL A 906 -12.32 12.34 55.87
CA VAL A 906 -12.00 10.97 55.44
C VAL A 906 -10.74 10.42 56.13
N GLU A 907 -10.92 9.36 56.92
CA GLU A 907 -9.83 8.74 57.69
C GLU A 907 -8.71 8.14 56.80
N LEU A 908 -9.05 7.56 55.65
CA LEU A 908 -8.04 7.01 54.73
C LEU A 908 -7.12 8.10 54.15
N ILE A 909 -7.64 9.32 53.95
CA ILE A 909 -6.83 10.48 53.55
C ILE A 909 -5.93 10.92 54.71
N ARG A 910 -6.45 10.97 55.95
CA ARG A 910 -5.63 11.26 57.14
C ARG A 910 -4.44 10.31 57.25
N ARG A 911 -4.64 9.00 57.05
CA ARG A 911 -3.58 7.99 57.11
C ARG A 911 -2.48 8.21 56.07
N TRP A 912 -2.80 8.75 54.90
CA TRP A 912 -1.79 9.15 53.91
C TRP A 912 -0.89 10.26 54.45
N PHE A 913 -1.47 11.35 54.96
CA PHE A 913 -0.72 12.47 55.52
C PHE A 913 0.03 12.10 56.80
N ALA A 914 -0.50 11.20 57.62
CA ALA A 914 0.17 10.71 58.83
C ALA A 914 1.42 9.84 58.54
N LYS A 915 1.45 9.11 57.41
CA LYS A 915 2.60 8.29 57.00
C LYS A 915 3.77 9.15 56.47
N ARG A 916 3.52 10.42 56.14
CA ARG A 916 4.49 11.38 55.58
C ARG A 916 4.38 12.74 56.29
N PRO A 917 4.71 12.80 57.59
CA PRO A 917 4.64 14.04 58.37
C PRO A 917 5.49 15.15 57.76
#